data_AF-A0A1T4Y9X2-F1
#
_entry.id   AF-A0A1T4Y9X2-F1
#
_cell.length_a   1.000
_cell.length_b   1.000
_cell.length_c   1.000
_cell.angle_alpha   90.00
_cell.angle_beta   90.00
_cell.angle_gamma   90.00
#
_symmetry.space_group_name_H-M   'P 1'
#
loop_
_entity.id
_entity.type
_entity.pdbx_description
1 polymer ?
#
loop_
_entity_poly.entity_id
_entity_poly.type
_entity_poly.pdbx_seq_one_letter_code
_entity_poly.pdbx_strand_id
1 'polypeptide(L)'
;MRAKLKRLTIRILVTLLIITSLPISAIADDGIGDNDNTGGGSGSYSTGSQFTWTSTQSGYRFAIVDKNFNQVSNTVDLVFGSTSMVTNTNDWYKTSRAKGSDKKGYIKTTFDQILANPEFKGAPYPPTPIKSIIVNGEEKLVAQGYEFKKWFLNGEGSISKNYNTPRPSVSYKSNPSITSEVRKQVDEVAKSSADKVEEAAEDYKWKGRGSDKGGHWVNDNTWEVETTPKPEENKPGFFKSIVNGTKNIINNVWNFIKGIFGGKKSSSLDNYNGQTYALSTSNSTIISSEELEQIPLADSDKGYAREILNGRGKDGQFLFKLPGTDVNDESKWVTAVMIANDYSVIVEPIFWFRPAAWANGGIASPIHPNYVYGTVANHIEFNAKQGYKFGSTGGAYGKLTSSLGWSSMYVGKNWPDTNTLIRTPSITSGTQRLSSLLGMLNSNEGIAMHIYNTSDIIPDSNDRGPTPPPPPTSTTNTNDLILEQSEISKYISTRTSNVPNWGPANFTFNYESMNDSDVHYCGGCQTDSDGDRYCPGHSCNARFGDSAYRYIIENSAAINDKLEANSAGGVFASKMVNNVKSGNASLGGGSDTLNTSEYQTVIWRGQDVPTIASYKENPSIELRALLGKYGKTPVGSRGKNGFYTLEFLANLALSGSSDLQTHSVHSYTGGIWHTSTHVASPSDISYEGDVLVGIYRGLNDKSIGNDTNTNQLMTITPFGGVTSFHSAGYMVQSSTPIKFYPYIRMTYQTNAGSTKHNVNILSEYISEILPNDFAEAAWYNDNESESLTMSSTQWSLHAKAIDSSKTWGGRNQVLPGGAIYQLSTKAHTSQVALITWQTIVEDNIRNMLSNSIPANEYTLAKSTTEHDKYVAEAKDTLENLQIVQWVNSDPSATNAWSANGKALKITQGGQSLSALGLSGSTSTEAKYRLGKDTAANAGNEGDIDVISENKSQDTFFKVFAAPDGKVYLAKSIGSLDALKNVSGTNPTGSGSVTVTQILDKADDYSTVSSRLTGDAKQLNDRTMVVTNLVKALERNNGDDPTATWVSDGQWYNEAFDGIVVVRKATTLTVGLNKPGIRSAVLDPKLCPPNSGKSDMFSKAFLSQFRLDEKSSTATAQGKAPGFIGTFKGKDIRLPEMQDMYQSKKFYIPNVNVQDLN
;
A
#
# COMPACT_ATOMS: atom_id res chain seq x y z
N MET A 1 4.12 -12.81 -57.95
CA MET A 1 4.74 -13.10 -56.64
C MET A 1 4.43 -12.04 -55.58
N ARG A 2 4.66 -10.74 -55.82
CA ARG A 2 4.35 -9.63 -54.88
C ARG A 2 2.88 -9.54 -54.42
N ALA A 3 1.91 -9.86 -55.28
CA ALA A 3 0.48 -9.84 -54.91
C ALA A 3 0.08 -11.01 -53.99
N LYS A 4 0.74 -12.18 -54.10
CA LYS A 4 0.50 -13.32 -53.22
C LYS A 4 1.12 -13.10 -51.83
N LEU A 5 2.26 -12.41 -51.77
CA LEU A 5 2.91 -12.04 -50.51
C LEU A 5 2.07 -11.02 -49.72
N LYS A 6 1.53 -9.98 -50.38
CA LYS A 6 0.62 -9.01 -49.73
C LYS A 6 -0.65 -9.64 -49.17
N ARG A 7 -1.24 -10.61 -49.89
CA ARG A 7 -2.43 -11.36 -49.41
C ARG A 7 -2.10 -12.28 -48.23
N LEU A 8 -0.89 -12.83 -48.16
CA LEU A 8 -0.43 -13.63 -47.04
C LEU A 8 -0.19 -12.76 -45.80
N THR A 9 0.46 -11.61 -45.94
CA THR A 9 0.71 -10.66 -44.83
C THR A 9 -0.58 -10.10 -44.25
N ILE A 10 -1.56 -9.77 -45.10
CA ILE A 10 -2.88 -9.29 -44.65
C ILE A 10 -3.64 -10.40 -43.91
N ARG A 11 -3.58 -11.65 -44.37
CA ARG A 11 -4.20 -12.78 -43.67
C ARG A 11 -3.56 -13.03 -42.30
N ILE A 12 -2.24 -12.94 -42.19
CA ILE A 12 -1.52 -13.07 -40.92
C ILE A 12 -1.89 -11.94 -39.94
N LEU A 13 -2.00 -10.70 -40.43
CA LEU A 13 -2.40 -9.56 -39.61
C LEU A 13 -3.86 -9.65 -39.14
N VAL A 14 -4.77 -10.09 -40.00
CA VAL A 14 -6.19 -10.30 -39.64
C VAL A 14 -6.34 -11.46 -38.65
N THR A 15 -5.57 -12.55 -38.81
CA THR A 15 -5.55 -13.65 -37.84
C THR A 15 -4.97 -13.22 -36.49
N LEU A 16 -3.94 -12.37 -36.45
CA LEU A 16 -3.43 -11.80 -35.19
C LEU A 16 -4.44 -10.88 -34.49
N LEU A 17 -5.21 -10.11 -35.27
CA LEU A 17 -6.27 -9.23 -34.75
C LEU A 17 -7.46 -10.02 -34.19
N ILE A 18 -7.80 -11.16 -34.77
CA ILE A 18 -8.88 -12.04 -34.27
C ILE A 18 -8.44 -12.79 -33.00
N ILE A 19 -7.16 -13.17 -32.88
CA ILE A 19 -6.62 -13.84 -31.68
C ILE A 19 -6.50 -12.87 -30.49
N THR A 20 -6.37 -11.57 -30.74
CA THR A 20 -6.27 -10.53 -29.69
C THR A 20 -7.62 -9.95 -29.26
N SER A 21 -8.72 -10.27 -29.95
CA SER A 21 -10.07 -9.75 -29.66
C SER A 21 -11.01 -10.74 -28.99
N LEU A 22 -10.54 -11.92 -28.55
CA LEU A 22 -11.36 -12.84 -27.76
C LEU A 22 -11.37 -12.38 -26.30
N PRO A 23 -12.54 -12.06 -25.70
CA PRO A 23 -12.62 -11.79 -24.27
C PRO A 23 -12.36 -13.10 -23.51
N ILE A 24 -11.22 -13.17 -22.83
CA ILE A 24 -11.02 -14.17 -21.78
C ILE A 24 -11.73 -13.63 -20.55
N SER A 25 -12.88 -14.20 -20.23
CA SER A 25 -13.54 -14.01 -18.95
C SER A 25 -12.56 -14.40 -17.84
N ALA A 26 -12.24 -13.45 -16.96
CA ALA A 26 -11.52 -13.72 -15.73
C ALA A 26 -12.41 -14.58 -14.82
N ILE A 27 -12.13 -15.88 -14.77
CA ILE A 27 -12.43 -16.70 -13.61
C ILE A 27 -11.14 -16.65 -12.77
N ALA A 28 -11.13 -15.78 -11.76
CA ALA A 28 -10.15 -15.87 -10.68
C ALA A 28 -10.82 -16.66 -9.56
N ASP A 29 -10.68 -17.98 -9.67
CA ASP A 29 -10.82 -18.95 -8.59
C ASP A 29 -9.40 -19.29 -8.10
N ASP A 30 -9.31 -19.65 -6.83
CA ASP A 30 -8.12 -19.78 -6.00
C ASP A 30 -7.01 -20.69 -6.56
N GLY A 31 -5.76 -20.36 -6.22
CA GLY A 31 -4.63 -21.31 -6.27
C GLY A 31 -3.40 -20.80 -7.02
N ILE A 32 -2.49 -20.13 -6.32
CA ILE A 32 -1.13 -19.86 -6.82
C ILE A 32 -0.34 -21.17 -6.75
N GLY A 33 -0.32 -21.91 -7.85
CA GLY A 33 0.49 -23.10 -8.01
C GLY A 33 0.57 -23.50 -9.46
N ASP A 34 1.42 -22.84 -10.24
CA ASP A 34 2.14 -23.49 -11.36
C ASP A 34 3.17 -22.53 -11.97
N ASN A 35 4.44 -22.77 -11.64
CA ASN A 35 5.58 -22.47 -12.50
C ASN A 35 6.69 -23.46 -12.16
N ASP A 36 7.13 -24.21 -13.16
CA ASP A 36 8.10 -25.29 -13.09
C ASP A 36 9.35 -24.96 -12.27
N ASN A 37 9.50 -25.60 -11.10
CA ASN A 37 10.67 -25.49 -10.25
C ASN A 37 11.29 -26.88 -10.00
N THR A 38 11.97 -27.42 -11.00
CA THR A 38 12.75 -28.68 -10.87
C THR A 38 14.12 -28.41 -10.24
N GLY A 39 14.10 -28.01 -8.97
CA GLY A 39 15.24 -28.18 -8.08
C GLY A 39 15.09 -29.49 -7.33
N GLY A 40 15.60 -30.59 -7.88
CA GLY A 40 15.45 -31.93 -7.29
C GLY A 40 15.90 -31.97 -5.83
N GLY A 41 14.96 -32.19 -4.92
CA GLY A 41 15.19 -32.43 -3.51
C GLY A 41 14.33 -33.59 -3.06
N SER A 42 14.86 -34.82 -3.15
CA SER A 42 14.20 -36.00 -2.62
C SER A 42 14.41 -36.09 -1.10
N GLY A 43 13.35 -35.86 -0.36
CA GLY A 43 13.13 -36.11 1.06
C GLY A 43 12.85 -37.57 1.30
N SER A 44 13.92 -38.34 1.25
CA SER A 44 14.13 -39.55 2.04
C SER A 44 15.49 -40.08 1.64
N TYR A 45 16.24 -40.60 2.60
CA TYR A 45 17.57 -41.17 2.44
C TYR A 45 17.63 -42.13 1.25
N SER A 46 18.00 -41.61 0.08
CA SER A 46 18.14 -42.32 -1.18
C SER A 46 19.43 -41.84 -1.84
N THR A 47 20.37 -42.77 -1.90
CA THR A 47 21.71 -42.64 -2.45
C THR A 47 21.65 -42.25 -3.93
N GLY A 48 21.83 -40.96 -4.25
CA GLY A 48 22.02 -40.55 -5.64
C GLY A 48 21.89 -39.06 -5.99
N SER A 49 21.24 -38.22 -5.17
CA SER A 49 21.01 -36.81 -5.51
C SER A 49 21.97 -35.86 -4.77
N GLN A 50 22.61 -34.97 -5.54
CA GLN A 50 23.65 -34.05 -5.09
C GLN A 50 23.02 -32.84 -4.38
N PHE A 51 23.08 -32.81 -3.04
CA PHE A 51 22.52 -31.77 -2.18
C PHE A 51 23.00 -30.35 -2.55
N THR A 52 22.08 -29.36 -2.57
CA THR A 52 22.43 -27.92 -2.73
C THR A 52 21.85 -27.05 -1.58
N TRP A 53 20.61 -27.30 -1.12
CA TRP A 53 19.96 -26.56 -0.01
C TRP A 53 19.22 -27.53 0.93
N THR A 54 19.19 -27.26 2.23
CA THR A 54 18.46 -28.09 3.21
C THR A 54 17.40 -27.27 3.95
N SER A 55 16.17 -27.80 4.03
CA SER A 55 15.09 -27.20 4.83
C SER A 55 15.33 -27.40 6.34
N THR A 56 16.05 -28.45 6.73
CA THR A 56 16.28 -28.83 8.14
C THR A 56 17.41 -28.05 8.81
N GLN A 57 18.29 -27.40 8.04
CA GLN A 57 19.33 -26.50 8.54
C GLN A 57 19.17 -25.15 7.87
N SER A 58 18.20 -24.38 8.36
CA SER A 58 17.84 -23.04 7.87
C SER A 58 17.44 -22.14 9.04
N GLY A 59 17.27 -20.85 8.75
CA GLY A 59 16.80 -19.86 9.72
C GLY A 59 16.77 -18.46 9.15
N TYR A 60 16.81 -17.47 10.04
CA TYR A 60 16.79 -16.05 9.68
C TYR A 60 17.90 -15.28 10.42
N ARG A 61 18.45 -14.28 9.74
CA ARG A 61 19.41 -13.30 10.26
C ARG A 61 18.74 -11.94 10.35
N PHE A 62 18.90 -11.27 11.49
CA PHE A 62 18.31 -9.97 11.79
C PHE A 62 19.41 -8.93 12.07
N ALA A 63 19.22 -7.72 11.59
CA ALA A 63 20.04 -6.56 11.90
C ALA A 63 19.21 -5.28 11.91
N ILE A 64 19.42 -4.39 12.88
CA ILE A 64 18.72 -3.10 12.97
C ILE A 64 19.61 -2.02 12.35
N VAL A 65 19.00 -1.16 11.53
CA VAL A 65 19.68 -0.13 10.75
C VAL A 65 19.04 1.24 10.93
N ASP A 66 19.82 2.30 10.76
CA ASP A 66 19.32 3.67 10.67
C ASP A 66 18.71 3.96 9.27
N LYS A 67 18.13 5.15 9.10
CA LYS A 67 17.58 5.65 7.83
C LYS A 67 18.56 5.69 6.65
N ASN A 68 19.87 5.61 6.93
CA ASN A 68 20.93 5.56 5.92
C ASN A 68 21.45 4.13 5.70
N PHE A 69 20.77 3.11 6.24
CA PHE A 69 21.13 1.70 6.23
C PHE A 69 22.44 1.34 6.97
N ASN A 70 22.90 2.18 7.88
CA ASN A 70 24.02 1.83 8.76
C ASN A 70 23.52 0.93 9.90
N GLN A 71 24.19 -0.18 10.17
CA GLN A 71 23.81 -1.06 11.28
C GLN A 71 24.06 -0.39 12.63
N VAL A 72 22.99 -0.26 13.41
CA VAL A 72 22.99 0.34 14.75
C VAL A 72 22.96 -0.71 15.86
N SER A 73 22.62 -1.97 15.56
CA SER A 73 22.63 -3.10 16.52
C SER A 73 23.76 -4.12 16.27
N ASN A 74 23.86 -5.13 17.13
CA ASN A 74 24.50 -6.41 16.77
C ASN A 74 23.63 -7.19 15.76
N THR A 75 24.24 -8.19 15.12
CA THR A 75 23.53 -9.13 14.24
C THR A 75 23.06 -10.33 15.04
N VAL A 76 21.84 -10.83 14.75
CA VAL A 76 21.23 -11.96 15.45
C VAL A 76 20.79 -13.03 14.44
N ASP A 77 21.28 -14.27 14.57
CA ASP A 77 20.82 -15.40 13.76
C ASP A 77 19.96 -16.36 14.59
N LEU A 78 18.73 -16.60 14.11
CA LEU A 78 17.73 -17.49 14.70
C LEU A 78 17.54 -18.71 13.80
N VAL A 79 17.84 -19.90 14.31
CA VAL A 79 17.88 -21.13 13.49
C VAL A 79 16.96 -22.23 14.04
N PHE A 80 16.46 -23.10 13.17
CA PHE A 80 15.47 -24.14 13.54
C PHE A 80 16.09 -25.43 14.13
N GLY A 81 17.41 -25.63 14.07
CA GLY A 81 18.08 -26.86 14.51
C GLY A 81 19.25 -26.66 15.48
N SER A 82 19.62 -27.71 16.22
CA SER A 82 20.71 -27.71 17.22
C SER A 82 22.05 -27.21 16.64
N THR A 83 22.71 -26.29 17.36
CA THR A 83 24.04 -25.76 17.05
C THR A 83 25.17 -26.78 17.24
N SER A 84 24.90 -27.99 17.73
CA SER A 84 25.92 -28.99 18.11
C SER A 84 26.60 -29.70 16.93
N MET A 85 26.17 -29.49 15.69
CA MET A 85 26.89 -29.99 14.50
C MET A 85 28.01 -29.05 14.02
N VAL A 86 28.28 -27.96 14.74
CA VAL A 86 29.20 -26.89 14.32
C VAL A 86 30.51 -26.98 15.11
N THR A 87 31.35 -27.96 14.78
CA THR A 87 32.69 -28.13 15.37
C THR A 87 33.77 -28.05 14.31
N ASN A 88 34.07 -26.85 13.79
CA ASN A 88 35.42 -26.36 13.44
C ASN A 88 35.36 -25.03 12.66
N THR A 89 36.35 -24.19 12.90
CA THR A 89 36.23 -22.72 13.05
C THR A 89 36.63 -21.86 11.85
N ASN A 90 36.89 -22.40 10.65
CA ASN A 90 37.72 -21.64 9.69
C ASN A 90 37.04 -21.11 8.41
N ASP A 91 35.82 -21.51 8.03
CA ASP A 91 35.17 -21.04 6.79
C ASP A 91 33.77 -20.44 7.03
N TRP A 92 33.69 -19.42 7.91
CA TRP A 92 32.42 -18.78 8.26
C TRP A 92 32.32 -17.33 7.74
N TYR A 93 31.27 -17.03 6.98
CA TYR A 93 30.89 -15.65 6.65
C TYR A 93 30.03 -15.08 7.79
N LYS A 94 30.67 -14.28 8.65
CA LYS A 94 30.08 -13.68 9.86
C LYS A 94 29.48 -12.29 9.62
N THR A 95 29.38 -11.84 8.37
CA THR A 95 28.95 -10.48 8.03
C THR A 95 27.48 -10.48 7.59
N SER A 96 26.63 -9.72 8.30
CA SER A 96 25.45 -9.09 7.68
C SER A 96 25.96 -8.08 6.66
N ARG A 97 25.13 -7.75 5.68
CA ARG A 97 25.49 -6.75 4.67
C ARG A 97 25.83 -5.38 5.26
N ALA A 98 25.26 -5.09 6.42
CA ALA A 98 25.45 -3.86 7.14
C ALA A 98 26.70 -3.92 8.07
N LYS A 99 27.91 -4.23 7.56
CA LYS A 99 29.16 -3.67 8.14
C LYS A 99 30.44 -3.90 7.34
N GLY A 100 31.29 -2.87 7.38
CA GLY A 100 32.73 -2.96 7.17
C GLY A 100 33.43 -3.76 8.29
N SER A 101 34.30 -4.66 7.86
CA SER A 101 35.51 -5.26 8.48
C SER A 101 35.59 -5.74 9.95
N ASP A 102 34.75 -5.35 10.92
CA ASP A 102 35.00 -5.71 12.34
C ASP A 102 34.08 -6.81 12.92
N LYS A 103 34.71 -7.93 13.29
CA LYS A 103 34.11 -9.16 13.85
C LYS A 103 33.67 -9.05 15.33
N LYS A 104 33.01 -7.98 15.76
CA LYS A 104 32.46 -7.84 17.12
C LYS A 104 30.95 -7.53 17.07
N GLY A 105 30.14 -8.35 17.74
CA GLY A 105 28.69 -8.13 17.90
C GLY A 105 27.81 -9.06 17.06
N TYR A 106 27.93 -10.38 17.26
CA TYR A 106 27.08 -11.37 16.59
C TYR A 106 26.55 -12.39 17.61
N ILE A 107 25.23 -12.63 17.60
CA ILE A 107 24.55 -13.59 18.47
C ILE A 107 23.90 -14.65 17.61
N LYS A 108 24.02 -15.92 18.01
CA LYS A 108 23.36 -17.06 17.36
C LYS A 108 22.59 -17.85 18.40
N THR A 109 21.32 -18.10 18.13
CA THR A 109 20.42 -18.88 19.01
C THR A 109 19.40 -19.65 18.16
N THR A 110 18.54 -20.43 18.79
CA THR A 110 17.52 -21.23 18.10
C THR A 110 16.12 -20.70 18.40
N PHE A 111 15.17 -20.93 17.50
CA PHE A 111 13.77 -20.63 17.79
C PHE A 111 13.28 -21.38 19.03
N ASP A 112 13.71 -22.63 19.25
CA ASP A 112 13.42 -23.37 20.49
C ASP A 112 13.87 -22.62 21.76
N GLN A 113 15.01 -21.93 21.71
CA GLN A 113 15.55 -21.20 22.87
C GLN A 113 14.79 -19.90 23.14
N ILE A 114 14.34 -19.21 22.09
CA ILE A 114 13.55 -17.98 22.21
C ILE A 114 12.12 -18.31 22.61
N LEU A 115 11.50 -19.29 21.96
CA LEU A 115 10.13 -19.72 22.23
C LEU A 115 9.97 -20.42 23.59
N ALA A 116 11.07 -20.84 24.22
CA ALA A 116 11.09 -21.34 25.60
C ALA A 116 11.04 -20.21 26.66
N ASN A 117 11.25 -18.94 26.29
CA ASN A 117 11.11 -17.81 27.19
C ASN A 117 9.61 -17.63 27.54
N PRO A 118 9.24 -17.39 28.82
CA PRO A 118 7.86 -17.15 29.23
C PRO A 118 7.08 -16.13 28.38
N GLU A 119 7.76 -15.13 27.83
CA GLU A 119 7.20 -14.09 26.94
C GLU A 119 6.65 -14.66 25.61
N PHE A 120 7.04 -15.88 25.21
CA PHE A 120 6.63 -16.54 23.96
C PHE A 120 5.80 -17.81 24.20
N LYS A 121 5.28 -18.00 25.42
CA LYS A 121 4.60 -19.24 25.80
C LYS A 121 3.31 -19.45 25.01
N GLY A 122 3.34 -20.40 24.07
CA GLY A 122 2.21 -20.74 23.19
C GLY A 122 2.35 -20.19 21.77
N ALA A 123 3.40 -19.40 21.48
CA ALA A 123 3.65 -18.89 20.15
C ALA A 123 4.00 -20.04 19.16
N PRO A 124 3.43 -20.02 17.95
CA PRO A 124 3.76 -20.96 16.90
C PRO A 124 5.16 -20.72 16.31
N TYR A 125 5.75 -21.80 15.77
CA TYR A 125 7.00 -21.68 15.04
C TYR A 125 6.84 -20.88 13.75
N PRO A 126 7.83 -20.04 13.38
CA PRO A 126 7.84 -19.39 12.09
C PRO A 126 7.91 -20.41 10.95
N PRO A 127 7.39 -20.07 9.76
CA PRO A 127 7.70 -20.81 8.54
C PRO A 127 9.21 -20.91 8.30
N THR A 128 9.69 -22.05 7.86
CA THR A 128 11.08 -22.22 7.41
C THR A 128 11.28 -21.46 6.09
N PRO A 129 12.46 -20.88 5.78
CA PRO A 129 12.67 -20.14 4.53
C PRO A 129 12.33 -20.93 3.25
N ILE A 130 12.42 -22.27 3.31
CA ILE A 130 12.08 -23.20 2.23
C ILE A 130 11.34 -24.41 2.81
N LYS A 131 10.23 -24.81 2.18
CA LYS A 131 9.45 -26.01 2.52
C LYS A 131 9.45 -27.01 1.37
N SER A 132 9.39 -28.29 1.72
CA SER A 132 9.15 -29.37 0.76
C SER A 132 7.65 -29.63 0.58
N ILE A 133 7.21 -29.76 -0.67
CA ILE A 133 5.85 -30.12 -1.07
C ILE A 133 5.91 -31.26 -2.09
N ILE A 134 4.89 -32.11 -2.10
CA ILE A 134 4.75 -33.15 -3.12
C ILE A 134 3.83 -32.60 -4.21
N VAL A 135 4.33 -32.56 -5.45
CA VAL A 135 3.57 -32.15 -6.63
C VAL A 135 3.70 -33.27 -7.66
N ASN A 136 2.59 -33.88 -8.06
CA ASN A 136 2.56 -34.97 -9.04
C ASN A 136 3.47 -36.17 -8.68
N GLY A 137 3.60 -36.49 -7.38
CA GLY A 137 4.43 -37.60 -6.90
C GLY A 137 5.93 -37.30 -6.81
N GLU A 138 6.37 -36.10 -7.21
CA GLU A 138 7.73 -35.63 -7.05
C GLU A 138 7.83 -34.63 -5.89
N GLU A 139 8.92 -34.73 -5.14
CA GLU A 139 9.21 -33.78 -4.08
C GLU A 139 9.84 -32.50 -4.65
N LYS A 140 9.17 -31.37 -4.42
CA LYS A 140 9.57 -30.04 -4.86
C LYS A 140 9.79 -29.13 -3.67
N LEU A 141 10.82 -28.30 -3.73
CA LEU A 141 11.07 -27.26 -2.74
C LEU A 141 10.42 -25.93 -3.17
N VAL A 142 9.74 -25.28 -2.23
CA VAL A 142 9.10 -23.96 -2.41
C VAL A 142 9.60 -22.97 -1.35
N ALA A 143 9.78 -21.72 -1.77
CA ALA A 143 10.15 -20.62 -0.91
C ALA A 143 8.97 -20.16 -0.03
N GLN A 144 9.22 -19.76 1.21
CA GLN A 144 8.17 -19.32 2.15
C GLN A 144 8.29 -17.86 2.62
N GLY A 145 8.97 -16.99 1.87
CA GLY A 145 9.15 -15.57 2.23
C GLY A 145 7.84 -14.84 2.53
N TYR A 146 6.82 -15.04 1.70
CA TYR A 146 5.50 -14.44 1.91
C TYR A 146 4.82 -14.95 3.20
N GLU A 147 4.91 -16.24 3.48
CA GLU A 147 4.38 -16.84 4.71
C GLU A 147 5.14 -16.36 5.94
N PHE A 148 6.47 -16.21 5.86
CA PHE A 148 7.26 -15.62 6.94
C PHE A 148 6.86 -14.16 7.21
N LYS A 149 6.58 -13.35 6.18
CA LYS A 149 6.10 -11.97 6.35
C LYS A 149 4.76 -11.93 7.08
N LYS A 150 3.80 -12.77 6.67
CA LYS A 150 2.48 -12.88 7.32
C LYS A 150 2.62 -13.34 8.79
N TRP A 151 3.51 -14.30 9.06
CA TRP A 151 3.80 -14.70 10.44
C TRP A 151 4.45 -13.58 11.27
N PHE A 152 5.45 -12.91 10.69
CA PHE A 152 6.24 -11.90 11.39
C PHE A 152 5.41 -10.65 11.72
N LEU A 153 4.54 -10.21 10.81
CA LEU A 153 3.76 -8.97 10.98
C LEU A 153 2.32 -9.22 11.49
N ASN A 154 1.67 -10.30 11.06
CA ASN A 154 0.25 -10.55 11.30
C ASN A 154 -0.03 -11.80 12.16
N GLY A 155 1.00 -12.61 12.45
CA GLY A 155 0.84 -13.83 13.24
C GLY A 155 0.24 -15.03 12.49
N GLU A 156 -0.01 -14.90 11.19
CA GLU A 156 -0.63 -15.93 10.34
C GLU A 156 0.40 -16.99 9.86
N GLY A 157 -0.07 -18.19 9.49
CA GLY A 157 0.75 -19.18 8.73
C GLY A 157 1.69 -20.07 9.56
N SER A 158 1.38 -20.32 10.83
CA SER A 158 2.17 -21.13 11.77
C SER A 158 2.42 -22.60 11.36
N ILE A 159 3.56 -23.15 11.78
CA ILE A 159 3.76 -24.61 11.84
C ILE A 159 3.16 -25.15 13.15
N SER A 160 2.28 -26.16 13.08
CA SER A 160 1.66 -26.77 14.27
C SER A 160 2.71 -27.43 15.18
N LYS A 161 2.37 -27.62 16.48
CA LYS A 161 3.21 -28.25 17.52
C LYS A 161 3.78 -29.64 17.15
N ASN A 162 3.29 -30.24 16.06
CA ASN A 162 3.78 -31.50 15.51
C ASN A 162 4.90 -31.33 14.47
N TYR A 163 5.66 -30.22 14.52
CA TYR A 163 6.99 -30.20 13.90
C TYR A 163 7.90 -31.16 14.67
N ASN A 164 7.83 -32.44 14.31
CA ASN A 164 8.93 -33.34 14.57
C ASN A 164 10.10 -32.79 13.76
N THR A 165 11.10 -32.19 14.43
CA THR A 165 12.44 -32.13 13.85
C THR A 165 12.69 -33.51 13.27
N PRO A 166 13.01 -33.67 11.98
CA PRO A 166 13.56 -34.92 11.51
C PRO A 166 14.84 -35.10 12.32
N ARG A 167 14.76 -35.84 13.44
CA ARG A 167 15.95 -36.40 14.03
C ARG A 167 16.48 -37.26 12.91
N PRO A 168 17.69 -37.00 12.40
CA PRO A 168 18.31 -38.01 11.59
C PRO A 168 18.32 -39.25 12.49
N SER A 169 17.69 -40.33 12.03
CA SER A 169 17.87 -41.65 12.60
C SER A 169 19.32 -42.04 12.31
N VAL A 170 20.24 -41.37 13.01
CA VAL A 170 21.62 -41.80 13.09
C VAL A 170 21.59 -42.82 14.21
N SER A 171 21.73 -44.07 13.81
CA SER A 171 22.34 -45.07 14.65
C SER A 171 23.76 -44.60 14.99
N TYR A 172 23.88 -43.68 15.94
CA TYR A 172 25.14 -43.50 16.62
C TYR A 172 25.32 -44.73 17.50
N LYS A 173 26.22 -45.61 17.07
CA LYS A 173 27.04 -46.34 18.01
C LYS A 173 27.59 -45.31 19.00
N SER A 174 27.17 -45.45 20.24
CA SER A 174 27.57 -44.71 21.42
C SER A 174 28.99 -44.12 21.37
N ASN A 175 29.14 -42.80 21.51
CA ASN A 175 30.00 -42.22 22.54
C ASN A 175 29.81 -40.70 22.70
N PRO A 176 29.36 -40.20 23.87
CA PRO A 176 29.41 -38.77 24.18
C PRO A 176 30.76 -38.43 24.84
N SER A 177 31.54 -37.50 24.28
CA SER A 177 32.62 -36.85 25.03
C SER A 177 32.02 -35.92 26.08
N ILE A 178 31.57 -36.54 27.16
CA ILE A 178 31.39 -35.95 28.48
C ILE A 178 32.74 -35.30 28.81
N THR A 179 32.73 -34.00 29.10
CA THR A 179 33.90 -33.31 29.66
C THR A 179 34.46 -34.16 30.81
N SER A 180 35.77 -34.41 30.81
CA SER A 180 36.45 -35.31 31.75
C SER A 180 36.04 -35.11 33.21
N GLU A 181 35.68 -33.88 33.60
CA GLU A 181 35.24 -33.53 34.95
C GLU A 181 33.83 -34.05 35.31
N VAL A 182 32.89 -34.01 34.37
CA VAL A 182 31.52 -34.51 34.56
C VAL A 182 31.49 -36.04 34.50
N ARG A 183 32.36 -36.63 33.66
CA ARG A 183 32.50 -38.10 33.58
C ARG A 183 33.11 -38.62 34.88
N LYS A 184 34.12 -37.93 35.43
CA LYS A 184 34.74 -38.29 36.72
C LYS A 184 33.77 -38.18 37.90
N GLN A 185 32.94 -37.13 37.96
CA GLN A 185 31.95 -36.98 39.04
C GLN A 185 30.78 -37.97 38.93
N VAL A 186 30.32 -38.26 37.71
CA VAL A 186 29.27 -39.28 37.46
C VAL A 186 29.82 -40.69 37.68
N ASP A 187 31.06 -40.97 37.28
CA ASP A 187 31.73 -42.26 37.48
C ASP A 187 32.07 -42.48 38.98
N GLU A 188 32.46 -41.45 39.75
CA GLU A 188 32.67 -41.58 41.21
C GLU A 188 31.35 -41.86 41.97
N VAL A 189 30.25 -41.23 41.57
CA VAL A 189 28.91 -41.47 42.16
C VAL A 189 28.34 -42.82 41.73
N ALA A 190 28.54 -43.21 40.47
CA ALA A 190 28.14 -44.52 39.95
C ALA A 190 28.95 -45.66 40.58
N LYS A 191 30.26 -45.48 40.81
CA LYS A 191 31.13 -46.45 41.47
C LYS A 191 30.81 -46.58 42.97
N SER A 192 30.58 -45.47 43.67
CA SER A 192 30.08 -45.51 45.07
C SER A 192 28.71 -46.19 45.21
N SER A 193 27.89 -46.20 44.16
CA SER A 193 26.56 -46.83 44.17
C SER A 193 26.62 -48.29 43.73
N ALA A 194 27.49 -48.62 42.76
CA ALA A 194 27.74 -49.99 42.31
C ALA A 194 28.45 -50.82 43.38
N ASP A 195 29.46 -50.27 44.07
CA ASP A 195 30.17 -50.97 45.15
C ASP A 195 29.20 -51.32 46.32
N LYS A 196 28.23 -50.45 46.63
CA LYS A 196 27.18 -50.70 47.64
C LYS A 196 26.10 -51.68 47.20
N VAL A 197 25.91 -51.86 45.89
CA VAL A 197 24.96 -52.82 45.31
C VAL A 197 25.64 -54.18 45.12
N GLU A 198 26.93 -54.22 44.83
CA GLU A 198 27.75 -55.43 44.72
C GLU A 198 28.04 -56.02 46.11
N GLU A 199 28.30 -55.19 47.12
CA GLU A 199 28.32 -55.59 48.54
C GLU A 199 26.96 -56.14 49.03
N ALA A 200 25.85 -55.74 48.41
CA ALA A 200 24.51 -56.28 48.67
C ALA A 200 24.13 -57.50 47.79
N ALA A 201 24.86 -57.76 46.70
CA ALA A 201 24.60 -58.85 45.75
C ALA A 201 25.52 -60.06 45.96
N GLU A 202 26.68 -59.91 46.61
CA GLU A 202 27.53 -61.04 47.00
C GLU A 202 26.92 -61.91 48.11
N ASP A 203 25.92 -61.42 48.84
CA ASP A 203 25.21 -62.18 49.88
C ASP A 203 24.18 -63.20 49.32
N TYR A 204 23.93 -63.20 48.01
CA TYR A 204 22.97 -64.10 47.35
C TYR A 204 23.51 -64.70 46.03
N LYS A 205 24.48 -65.61 46.12
CA LYS A 205 24.78 -66.56 45.03
C LYS A 205 24.65 -68.01 45.47
N TRP A 206 23.67 -68.72 44.90
CA TRP A 206 23.71 -70.16 44.65
C TRP A 206 22.52 -70.59 43.76
N LYS A 207 22.57 -71.48 42.76
CA LYS A 207 23.62 -72.12 41.94
C LYS A 207 22.90 -72.84 40.78
N GLY A 208 23.57 -72.92 39.62
CA GLY A 208 23.39 -73.96 38.60
C GLY A 208 22.84 -73.42 37.27
N ARG A 209 23.21 -73.89 36.07
CA ARG A 209 24.35 -74.66 35.52
C ARG A 209 23.98 -74.89 34.04
N GLY A 210 24.88 -74.65 33.08
CA GLY A 210 24.75 -75.11 31.68
C GLY A 210 23.66 -74.38 30.87
N SER A 211 23.69 -74.30 29.56
CA SER A 211 24.62 -74.73 28.50
C SER A 211 23.86 -74.47 27.20
N ASP A 212 24.58 -74.17 26.12
CA ASP A 212 24.17 -74.38 24.73
C ASP A 212 23.11 -73.43 24.12
N LYS A 213 23.54 -72.54 23.22
CA LYS A 213 23.58 -72.71 21.75
C LYS A 213 22.19 -72.64 21.07
N GLY A 214 22.06 -71.66 20.18
CA GLY A 214 21.53 -71.90 18.83
C GLY A 214 20.14 -71.34 18.50
N GLY A 215 20.00 -70.84 17.26
CA GLY A 215 18.72 -70.57 16.59
C GLY A 215 18.40 -69.08 16.47
N HIS A 216 18.82 -68.39 15.42
CA HIS A 216 18.15 -68.21 14.12
C HIS A 216 16.95 -67.25 14.15
N TRP A 217 17.04 -66.22 13.29
CA TRP A 217 15.93 -65.37 12.89
C TRP A 217 14.94 -66.14 12.03
N VAL A 218 13.66 -66.06 12.38
CA VAL A 218 12.56 -66.29 11.44
C VAL A 218 11.61 -65.09 11.57
N ASN A 219 11.14 -64.63 10.43
CA ASN A 219 10.47 -63.36 10.16
C ASN A 219 9.27 -63.05 11.07
N ASP A 220 9.01 -61.73 11.18
CA ASP A 220 7.76 -61.03 11.46
C ASP A 220 6.60 -61.77 12.17
N ASN A 221 6.24 -61.22 13.33
CA ASN A 221 5.03 -61.40 14.15
C ASN A 221 5.00 -62.54 15.19
N THR A 222 4.86 -62.12 16.46
CA THR A 222 4.57 -62.85 17.72
C THR A 222 5.70 -63.61 18.43
N TRP A 223 5.89 -63.28 19.71
CA TRP A 223 6.44 -64.14 20.76
C TRP A 223 5.40 -64.16 21.88
N GLU A 224 4.59 -65.22 21.95
CA GLU A 224 3.79 -65.52 23.14
C GLU A 224 4.55 -66.55 23.99
N VAL A 225 4.72 -66.24 25.27
CA VAL A 225 4.89 -67.26 26.30
C VAL A 225 3.82 -67.00 27.35
N GLU A 226 2.81 -67.84 27.29
CA GLU A 226 1.69 -67.97 28.20
C GLU A 226 2.18 -68.48 29.57
N THR A 227 1.79 -67.85 30.67
CA THR A 227 1.45 -68.53 31.94
C THR A 227 0.76 -67.57 32.90
N THR A 228 -0.53 -67.80 33.11
CA THR A 228 -1.38 -67.21 34.15
C THR A 228 -1.00 -67.66 35.58
N PRO A 229 -1.51 -66.98 36.63
CA PRO A 229 -0.82 -66.77 37.92
C PRO A 229 -1.29 -67.65 39.09
N LYS A 230 -0.57 -67.51 40.23
CA LYS A 230 -0.96 -67.57 41.67
C LYS A 230 -0.07 -68.53 42.50
N PRO A 231 -0.14 -68.52 43.85
CA PRO A 231 0.00 -67.44 44.85
C PRO A 231 1.10 -67.84 45.88
N GLU A 232 1.68 -66.97 46.70
CA GLU A 232 1.38 -66.89 48.16
C GLU A 232 2.45 -66.04 48.87
N GLU A 233 1.97 -65.25 49.84
CA GLU A 233 2.64 -64.81 51.07
C GLU A 233 3.92 -63.95 51.04
N ASN A 234 3.68 -62.62 51.13
CA ASN A 234 4.05 -61.77 52.27
C ASN A 234 5.44 -61.95 52.94
N LYS A 235 6.37 -61.03 52.62
CA LYS A 235 7.00 -60.11 53.59
C LYS A 235 7.73 -58.96 52.88
N PRO A 236 7.06 -57.80 52.67
CA PRO A 236 7.56 -56.66 51.90
C PRO A 236 8.42 -55.68 52.74
N GLY A 237 9.38 -56.19 53.50
CA GLY A 237 10.20 -55.37 54.42
C GLY A 237 11.56 -54.94 53.85
N PHE A 238 12.29 -55.85 53.21
CA PHE A 238 13.67 -55.62 52.79
C PHE A 238 13.76 -54.88 51.43
N PHE A 239 12.89 -55.24 50.49
CA PHE A 239 12.72 -54.51 49.23
C PHE A 239 12.32 -53.04 49.46
N LYS A 240 11.59 -52.75 50.54
CA LYS A 240 11.14 -51.39 50.86
C LYS A 240 12.27 -50.49 51.38
N SER A 241 13.29 -51.04 52.03
CA SER A 241 14.49 -50.32 52.50
C SER A 241 15.42 -49.96 51.35
N ILE A 242 15.73 -50.93 50.49
CA ILE A 242 16.58 -50.74 49.29
C ILE A 242 15.88 -49.81 48.29
N VAL A 243 14.57 -49.98 48.06
CA VAL A 243 13.79 -49.08 47.20
C VAL A 243 13.71 -47.67 47.78
N ASN A 244 13.68 -47.48 49.11
CA ASN A 244 13.66 -46.15 49.72
C ASN A 244 15.04 -45.45 49.71
N GLY A 245 16.14 -46.20 49.86
CA GLY A 245 17.50 -45.67 49.68
C GLY A 245 17.75 -45.23 48.23
N THR A 246 17.35 -46.07 47.27
CA THR A 246 17.43 -45.77 45.83
C THR A 246 16.47 -44.64 45.44
N LYS A 247 15.27 -44.56 46.03
CA LYS A 247 14.33 -43.43 45.85
C LYS A 247 14.89 -42.11 46.36
N ASN A 248 15.63 -42.07 47.47
CA ASN A 248 16.20 -40.83 47.97
C ASN A 248 17.37 -40.32 47.12
N ILE A 249 18.19 -41.24 46.58
CA ILE A 249 19.27 -40.90 45.64
C ILE A 249 18.67 -40.43 44.29
N ILE A 250 17.66 -41.15 43.78
CA ILE A 250 16.92 -40.75 42.58
C ILE A 250 16.20 -39.42 42.79
N ASN A 251 15.60 -39.16 43.96
CA ASN A 251 14.93 -37.90 44.26
C ASN A 251 15.92 -36.73 44.39
N ASN A 252 17.12 -36.93 44.90
CA ASN A 252 18.15 -35.88 44.95
C ASN A 252 18.72 -35.58 43.55
N VAL A 253 18.94 -36.60 42.73
CA VAL A 253 19.31 -36.46 41.30
C VAL A 253 18.17 -35.82 40.51
N TRP A 254 16.93 -36.20 40.77
CA TRP A 254 15.72 -35.67 40.12
C TRP A 254 15.39 -34.25 40.56
N ASN A 255 15.69 -33.85 41.79
CA ASN A 255 15.56 -32.47 42.26
C ASN A 255 16.70 -31.58 41.73
N PHE A 256 17.91 -32.12 41.56
CA PHE A 256 19.00 -31.44 40.86
C PHE A 256 18.66 -31.25 39.37
N ILE A 257 18.09 -32.26 38.71
CA ILE A 257 17.60 -32.18 37.32
C ILE A 257 16.38 -31.24 37.23
N LYS A 258 15.42 -31.28 38.15
CA LYS A 258 14.29 -30.35 38.20
C LYS A 258 14.70 -28.90 38.47
N GLY A 259 15.75 -28.68 39.26
CA GLY A 259 16.34 -27.35 39.47
C GLY A 259 16.97 -26.78 38.20
N ILE A 260 17.45 -27.66 37.31
CA ILE A 260 18.00 -27.28 36.01
C ILE A 260 16.89 -27.11 34.93
N PHE A 261 15.68 -27.68 35.12
CA PHE A 261 14.67 -27.81 34.05
C PHE A 261 13.18 -27.45 34.35
N GLY A 262 12.79 -26.78 35.46
CA GLY A 262 11.36 -26.43 35.73
C GLY A 262 10.79 -25.26 34.88
N GLY A 263 9.50 -25.15 34.49
CA GLY A 263 8.24 -25.89 34.79
C GLY A 263 7.06 -25.47 33.86
N LYS A 264 5.93 -26.20 33.71
CA LYS A 264 4.72 -26.29 34.58
C LYS A 264 3.82 -27.51 34.22
N LYS A 265 3.01 -27.95 35.20
CA LYS A 265 2.21 -29.20 35.35
C LYS A 265 0.85 -29.24 34.62
N SER A 266 0.35 -30.45 34.30
CA SER A 266 -1.08 -30.82 34.38
C SER A 266 -1.25 -32.23 34.98
N SER A 267 -2.43 -32.50 35.51
CA SER A 267 -2.82 -33.64 36.35
C SER A 267 -3.85 -34.52 35.66
N SER A 268 -3.62 -35.84 35.68
CA SER A 268 -4.57 -36.96 35.91
C SER A 268 -4.27 -38.15 34.97
N LEU A 269 -3.68 -39.21 35.54
CA LEU A 269 -3.81 -40.56 35.01
C LEU A 269 -5.08 -41.16 35.65
N ASP A 270 -5.89 -41.88 34.88
CA ASP A 270 -6.40 -43.19 35.31
C ASP A 270 -6.96 -44.02 34.14
N ASN A 271 -6.64 -45.31 34.22
CA ASN A 271 -7.25 -46.49 33.59
C ASN A 271 -6.85 -46.94 32.17
N TYR A 272 -6.07 -48.03 32.22
CA TYR A 272 -5.73 -49.02 31.22
C TYR A 272 -6.75 -50.17 31.30
N ASN A 273 -7.30 -50.66 30.18
CA ASN A 273 -7.69 -52.07 30.00
C ASN A 273 -7.98 -52.35 28.53
N GLY A 274 -7.26 -53.33 27.96
CA GLY A 274 -7.18 -53.56 26.52
C GLY A 274 -8.29 -54.40 25.91
N GLN A 275 -8.43 -54.28 24.59
CA GLN A 275 -8.70 -55.35 23.62
C GLN A 275 -8.18 -54.96 22.22
N THR A 276 -7.68 -55.96 21.51
CA THR A 276 -6.95 -55.97 20.22
C THR A 276 -7.91 -56.07 19.02
N TYR A 277 -7.56 -55.55 17.83
CA TYR A 277 -7.47 -56.30 16.55
C TYR A 277 -7.17 -55.40 15.31
N ALA A 278 -6.09 -55.79 14.62
CA ALA A 278 -5.83 -55.85 13.17
C ALA A 278 -5.94 -54.63 12.21
N LEU A 279 -4.90 -54.54 11.39
CA LEU A 279 -4.64 -53.59 10.30
C LEU A 279 -5.61 -53.65 9.11
N SER A 280 -5.73 -52.47 8.48
CA SER A 280 -5.81 -52.21 7.02
C SER A 280 -7.13 -52.51 6.31
N THR A 281 -7.87 -51.47 5.96
CA THR A 281 -8.03 -50.99 4.56
C THR A 281 -8.85 -49.68 4.49
N SER A 282 -8.37 -48.76 3.64
CA SER A 282 -9.05 -47.70 2.87
C SER A 282 -10.38 -47.06 3.32
N ASN A 283 -10.35 -45.71 3.38
CA ASN A 283 -11.40 -44.72 3.10
C ASN A 283 -12.83 -44.94 3.63
N SER A 284 -13.28 -44.10 4.57
CA SER A 284 -14.37 -43.10 4.38
C SER A 284 -14.94 -42.60 5.71
N THR A 285 -15.03 -41.26 5.77
CA THR A 285 -15.90 -40.33 6.51
C THR A 285 -16.95 -40.87 7.52
N ILE A 286 -17.05 -40.24 8.73
CA ILE A 286 -18.26 -39.55 9.31
C ILE A 286 -18.25 -39.48 10.88
N ILE A 287 -18.26 -38.22 11.39
CA ILE A 287 -18.92 -37.61 12.60
C ILE A 287 -18.52 -38.16 14.01
N SER A 288 -18.13 -37.37 15.02
CA SER A 288 -18.77 -36.22 15.72
C SER A 288 -17.67 -35.40 16.42
N SER A 289 -17.60 -34.06 16.38
CA SER A 289 -18.50 -33.05 16.96
C SER A 289 -18.76 -33.22 18.45
N GLU A 290 -17.72 -33.26 19.28
CA GLU A 290 -17.71 -32.64 20.61
C GLU A 290 -16.26 -32.56 21.14
N GLU A 291 -15.91 -31.37 21.66
CA GLU A 291 -14.70 -31.02 22.43
C GLU A 291 -13.34 -30.97 21.69
N LEU A 292 -13.24 -30.05 20.73
CA LEU A 292 -12.00 -29.28 20.52
C LEU A 292 -12.00 -28.09 21.49
N GLU A 293 -11.49 -28.29 22.72
CA GLU A 293 -11.09 -27.15 23.54
C GLU A 293 -10.05 -26.34 22.77
N GLN A 294 -10.42 -25.08 22.54
CA GLN A 294 -9.72 -24.10 21.74
C GLN A 294 -8.22 -24.08 22.02
N ILE A 295 -7.43 -24.34 20.99
CA ILE A 295 -6.06 -23.83 20.91
C ILE A 295 -6.18 -22.31 21.12
N PRO A 296 -5.46 -21.69 22.07
CA PRO A 296 -5.48 -20.25 22.20
C PRO A 296 -4.91 -19.67 20.90
N LEU A 297 -5.81 -19.23 20.03
CA LEU A 297 -5.50 -18.34 18.93
C LEU A 297 -4.87 -17.11 19.59
N ALA A 298 -3.66 -16.74 19.17
CA ALA A 298 -3.12 -15.43 19.46
C ALA A 298 -4.18 -14.38 19.07
N ASP A 299 -4.33 -13.30 19.84
CA ASP A 299 -5.13 -12.13 19.46
C ASP A 299 -4.87 -11.85 17.97
N SER A 300 -5.92 -11.95 17.15
CA SER A 300 -5.83 -12.10 15.68
C SER A 300 -5.25 -10.90 14.91
N ASP A 301 -4.66 -9.92 15.60
CA ASP A 301 -4.20 -8.65 15.05
C ASP A 301 -2.73 -8.31 15.38
N LYS A 302 -1.95 -9.25 15.96
CA LYS A 302 -0.55 -8.99 16.37
C LYS A 302 0.41 -10.09 15.90
N GLY A 303 1.32 -9.76 14.98
CA GLY A 303 2.45 -10.63 14.62
C GLY A 303 3.57 -10.65 15.65
N TYR A 304 4.56 -11.51 15.42
CA TYR A 304 5.63 -11.82 16.38
C TYR A 304 6.87 -10.88 16.31
N ALA A 305 6.83 -9.82 15.49
CA ALA A 305 7.98 -8.96 15.27
C ALA A 305 8.44 -8.24 16.54
N ARG A 306 7.49 -7.71 17.34
CA ARG A 306 7.79 -6.99 18.59
C ARG A 306 8.44 -7.91 19.62
N GLU A 307 7.91 -9.12 19.76
CA GLU A 307 8.37 -10.14 20.69
C GLU A 307 9.78 -10.58 20.29
N ILE A 308 10.03 -10.88 19.00
CA ILE A 308 11.35 -11.28 18.51
C ILE A 308 12.39 -10.16 18.73
N LEU A 309 12.04 -8.90 18.44
CA LEU A 309 12.97 -7.77 18.60
C LEU A 309 13.26 -7.42 20.06
N ASN A 310 12.27 -7.57 20.95
CA ASN A 310 12.48 -7.46 22.40
C ASN A 310 12.91 -8.79 23.03
N GLY A 311 13.20 -9.82 22.23
CA GLY A 311 13.55 -11.15 22.71
C GLY A 311 14.80 -11.13 23.57
N ARG A 312 14.79 -11.92 24.64
CA ARG A 312 15.90 -12.00 25.61
C ARG A 312 16.72 -13.27 25.42
N GLY A 313 18.02 -13.15 25.62
CA GLY A 313 18.95 -14.28 25.68
C GLY A 313 18.83 -15.05 27.00
N LYS A 314 19.58 -16.16 27.13
CA LYS A 314 19.64 -16.97 28.37
C LYS A 314 20.19 -16.20 29.57
N ASP A 315 20.91 -15.11 29.32
CA ASP A 315 21.45 -14.18 30.30
C ASP A 315 20.43 -13.11 30.75
N GLY A 316 19.20 -13.15 30.23
CA GLY A 316 18.12 -12.20 30.56
C GLY A 316 18.27 -10.84 29.90
N GLN A 317 19.31 -10.63 29.08
CA GLN A 317 19.56 -9.39 28.34
C GLN A 317 18.89 -9.44 26.96
N PHE A 318 18.59 -8.27 26.36
CA PHE A 318 18.07 -8.23 24.99
C PHE A 318 19.04 -8.86 23.99
N LEU A 319 18.50 -9.64 23.05
CA LEU A 319 19.24 -10.20 21.92
C LEU A 319 19.77 -9.10 20.99
N PHE A 320 19.03 -8.00 20.86
CA PHE A 320 19.43 -6.82 20.11
C PHE A 320 19.98 -5.75 21.06
N LYS A 321 21.30 -5.57 20.99
CA LYS A 321 22.09 -4.56 21.68
C LYS A 321 22.05 -3.27 20.86
N LEU A 322 21.27 -2.31 21.34
CA LEU A 322 21.17 -0.95 20.81
C LEU A 322 21.59 0.05 21.90
N PRO A 323 22.26 1.17 21.55
CA PRO A 323 22.49 2.24 22.50
C PRO A 323 21.17 2.77 23.06
N GLY A 324 21.08 2.92 24.39
CA GLY A 324 19.90 3.46 25.06
C GLY A 324 18.83 2.43 25.42
N THR A 325 19.05 1.12 25.19
CA THR A 325 18.11 0.09 25.65
C THR A 325 18.32 -0.32 27.10
N ASP A 326 17.22 -0.62 27.80
CA ASP A 326 17.20 -1.13 29.17
C ASP A 326 16.10 -2.20 29.32
N VAL A 327 16.46 -3.37 29.80
CA VAL A 327 15.53 -4.51 29.98
C VAL A 327 14.52 -4.30 31.10
N ASN A 328 14.76 -3.33 31.99
CA ASN A 328 13.90 -3.06 33.15
C ASN A 328 12.96 -1.85 32.93
N ASP A 329 13.07 -1.16 31.78
CA ASP A 329 12.29 0.04 31.46
C ASP A 329 11.66 -0.11 30.07
N GLU A 330 10.34 -0.31 30.02
CA GLU A 330 9.58 -0.54 28.77
C GLU A 330 9.73 0.60 27.76
N SER A 331 9.89 1.83 28.23
CA SER A 331 10.15 3.00 27.37
C SER A 331 11.51 2.96 26.69
N LYS A 332 12.40 2.08 27.16
CA LYS A 332 13.75 1.82 26.64
C LYS A 332 13.90 0.40 26.11
N TRP A 333 12.82 -0.31 25.80
CA TRP A 333 12.92 -1.57 25.09
C TRP A 333 13.46 -1.37 23.65
N VAL A 334 13.97 -2.45 23.05
CA VAL A 334 14.55 -2.41 21.69
C VAL A 334 13.61 -1.76 20.69
N THR A 335 12.35 -2.18 20.68
CA THR A 335 11.32 -1.61 19.80
C THR A 335 10.97 -0.15 20.10
N ALA A 336 10.94 0.26 21.38
CA ALA A 336 10.71 1.66 21.77
C ALA A 336 11.87 2.57 21.34
N VAL A 337 13.10 2.10 21.49
CA VAL A 337 14.30 2.80 21.01
C VAL A 337 14.32 2.87 19.48
N MET A 338 13.88 1.81 18.79
CA MET A 338 13.72 1.84 17.33
C MET A 338 12.69 2.89 16.90
N ILE A 339 11.53 2.98 17.58
CA ILE A 339 10.50 4.00 17.28
C ILE A 339 11.06 5.40 17.48
N ALA A 340 11.68 5.67 18.63
CA ALA A 340 12.20 6.99 18.97
C ALA A 340 13.26 7.51 17.99
N ASN A 341 13.94 6.61 17.26
CA ASN A 341 15.03 6.96 16.36
C ASN A 341 14.75 6.63 14.89
N ASP A 342 13.53 6.19 14.56
CA ASP A 342 13.11 5.81 13.21
C ASP A 342 14.05 4.77 12.56
N TYR A 343 14.30 3.68 13.28
CA TYR A 343 15.14 2.57 12.81
C TYR A 343 14.33 1.49 12.09
N SER A 344 14.97 0.78 11.16
CA SER A 344 14.36 -0.36 10.45
C SER A 344 15.09 -1.66 10.81
N VAL A 345 14.42 -2.81 10.63
CA VAL A 345 15.06 -4.13 10.73
C VAL A 345 15.19 -4.77 9.36
N ILE A 346 16.38 -5.30 9.08
CA ILE A 346 16.68 -6.14 7.93
C ILE A 346 16.59 -7.61 8.36
N VAL A 347 15.89 -8.42 7.56
CA VAL A 347 15.77 -9.88 7.77
C VAL A 347 16.23 -10.63 6.52
N GLU A 348 17.21 -11.51 6.69
CA GLU A 348 17.80 -12.33 5.63
C GLU A 348 17.65 -13.82 5.93
N PRO A 349 17.42 -14.70 4.94
CA PRO A 349 17.36 -16.14 5.14
C PRO A 349 18.79 -16.66 5.24
N ILE A 350 19.04 -17.55 6.19
CA ILE A 350 20.35 -18.20 6.36
C ILE A 350 20.23 -19.69 6.10
N PHE A 351 21.24 -20.19 5.38
CA PHE A 351 21.29 -21.55 4.90
C PHE A 351 22.67 -22.16 5.12
N TRP A 352 22.67 -23.48 5.24
CA TRP A 352 23.87 -24.29 5.14
C TRP A 352 23.97 -24.85 3.74
N PHE A 353 24.99 -24.38 3.01
CA PHE A 353 25.26 -24.79 1.64
C PHE A 353 26.39 -25.83 1.64
N ARG A 354 26.18 -26.97 0.96
CA ARG A 354 27.21 -27.99 0.73
C ARG A 354 27.70 -27.89 -0.71
N PRO A 355 28.98 -27.52 -0.96
CA PRO A 355 29.50 -27.47 -2.31
C PRO A 355 29.64 -28.87 -2.93
N ALA A 356 29.29 -29.01 -4.21
CA ALA A 356 29.21 -30.32 -4.87
C ALA A 356 30.57 -30.97 -5.20
N ALA A 357 31.67 -30.20 -5.19
CA ALA A 357 32.97 -30.63 -5.70
C ALA A 357 34.12 -30.53 -4.68
N TRP A 358 33.90 -30.93 -3.42
CA TRP A 358 35.01 -31.15 -2.47
C TRP A 358 35.39 -32.64 -2.35
N ALA A 359 35.32 -33.36 -3.47
CA ALA A 359 35.58 -34.78 -3.54
C ALA A 359 36.75 -35.07 -4.48
N ASN A 360 37.97 -34.70 -4.07
CA ASN A 360 39.08 -35.58 -4.41
C ASN A 360 38.93 -36.83 -3.54
N GLY A 361 38.16 -37.79 -4.07
CA GLY A 361 38.14 -39.19 -3.63
C GLY A 361 37.76 -39.42 -2.16
N GLY A 362 36.46 -39.51 -1.89
CA GLY A 362 35.95 -40.06 -0.64
C GLY A 362 34.64 -39.41 -0.24
N ILE A 363 33.60 -40.22 -0.02
CA ILE A 363 32.36 -39.77 0.60
C ILE A 363 32.74 -39.20 1.97
N ALA A 364 32.83 -37.88 2.07
CA ALA A 364 33.01 -37.22 3.35
C ALA A 364 31.82 -37.63 4.24
N SER A 365 32.16 -38.27 5.36
CA SER A 365 31.26 -38.66 6.46
C SER A 365 30.13 -37.62 6.67
N PRO A 366 28.91 -38.03 7.02
CA PRO A 366 27.76 -37.14 7.27
C PRO A 366 27.97 -36.12 8.41
N ILE A 367 29.17 -36.04 9.00
CA ILE A 367 29.51 -35.28 10.19
C ILE A 367 30.77 -34.40 9.98
N HIS A 368 31.12 -33.97 8.76
CA HIS A 368 32.38 -33.27 8.48
C HIS A 368 32.26 -31.92 7.70
N PRO A 369 33.28 -31.03 7.75
CA PRO A 369 33.22 -29.61 8.11
C PRO A 369 33.02 -28.64 6.93
N ASN A 370 32.51 -29.14 5.78
CA ASN A 370 32.55 -28.41 4.51
C ASN A 370 31.23 -27.71 4.16
N TYR A 371 30.52 -27.21 5.16
CA TYR A 371 29.31 -26.41 4.95
C TYR A 371 29.65 -24.93 4.94
N VAL A 372 29.25 -24.21 3.89
CA VAL A 372 29.24 -22.76 3.88
C VAL A 372 27.99 -22.32 4.62
N TYR A 373 28.18 -21.52 5.66
CA TYR A 373 27.09 -20.92 6.44
C TYR A 373 26.97 -19.45 6.10
N GLY A 374 25.76 -18.99 5.78
CA GLY A 374 25.51 -17.58 5.55
C GLY A 374 24.20 -17.29 4.81
N THR A 375 24.01 -16.02 4.48
CA THR A 375 22.91 -15.53 3.66
C THR A 375 23.16 -15.85 2.19
N VAL A 376 22.15 -15.65 1.34
CA VAL A 376 22.29 -15.80 -0.12
C VAL A 376 23.44 -14.94 -0.67
N ALA A 377 23.63 -13.72 -0.16
CA ALA A 377 24.76 -12.86 -0.50
C ALA A 377 26.12 -13.49 -0.14
N ASN A 378 26.24 -14.08 1.06
CA ASN A 378 27.47 -14.75 1.48
C ASN A 378 27.81 -15.95 0.55
N HIS A 379 26.80 -16.69 0.10
CA HIS A 379 27.00 -17.79 -0.84
C HIS A 379 27.44 -17.32 -2.23
N ILE A 380 26.92 -16.17 -2.71
CA ILE A 380 27.34 -15.56 -3.98
C ILE A 380 28.81 -15.14 -3.90
N GLU A 381 29.20 -14.42 -2.84
CA GLU A 381 30.59 -13.98 -2.64
C GLU A 381 31.56 -15.15 -2.49
N PHE A 382 31.17 -16.20 -1.74
CA PHE A 382 31.98 -17.41 -1.60
C PHE A 382 32.25 -18.04 -2.97
N ASN A 383 31.23 -18.19 -3.81
CA ASN A 383 31.40 -18.79 -5.13
C ASN A 383 32.24 -17.91 -6.07
N ALA A 384 32.10 -16.59 -6.00
CA ALA A 384 32.93 -15.65 -6.76
C ALA A 384 34.41 -15.75 -6.35
N LYS A 385 34.70 -15.78 -5.04
CA LYS A 385 36.07 -15.90 -4.49
C LYS A 385 36.74 -17.22 -4.86
N GLN A 386 35.98 -18.31 -4.97
CA GLN A 386 36.50 -19.63 -5.31
C GLN A 386 36.56 -19.90 -6.83
N GLY A 387 36.43 -18.86 -7.67
CA GLY A 387 36.54 -18.97 -9.12
C GLY A 387 35.45 -19.84 -9.76
N TYR A 388 34.25 -19.87 -9.18
CA TYR A 388 33.08 -20.61 -9.66
C TYR A 388 33.25 -22.16 -9.68
N LYS A 389 34.28 -22.68 -8.99
CA LYS A 389 34.67 -24.10 -9.03
C LYS A 389 33.77 -25.03 -8.21
N PHE A 390 33.08 -24.49 -7.20
CA PHE A 390 32.34 -25.30 -6.21
C PHE A 390 30.81 -25.16 -6.30
N GLY A 391 30.32 -24.70 -7.46
CA GLY A 391 28.90 -24.73 -7.77
C GLY A 391 28.35 -26.16 -7.78
N SER A 392 27.04 -26.32 -7.60
CA SER A 392 26.34 -27.58 -7.85
C SER A 392 26.69 -28.10 -9.25
N THR A 393 26.97 -29.38 -9.36
CA THR A 393 27.20 -30.12 -10.60
C THR A 393 26.21 -29.73 -11.71
N GLY A 394 26.73 -29.12 -12.78
CA GLY A 394 25.92 -28.61 -13.90
C GLY A 394 26.40 -27.26 -14.45
N GLY A 395 27.71 -27.09 -14.66
CA GLY A 395 28.30 -25.85 -15.20
C GLY A 395 28.14 -24.63 -14.28
N ALA A 396 28.82 -23.54 -14.59
CA ALA A 396 28.72 -22.26 -13.88
C ALA A 396 27.33 -21.58 -13.98
N TYR A 397 26.31 -22.34 -14.40
CA TYR A 397 24.95 -21.91 -14.68
C TYR A 397 23.98 -22.49 -13.63
N GLY A 398 23.74 -21.72 -12.57
CA GLY A 398 22.35 -21.48 -12.17
C GLY A 398 21.64 -22.48 -11.24
N LYS A 399 22.29 -23.01 -10.20
CA LYS A 399 21.59 -23.83 -9.18
C LYS A 399 21.82 -23.39 -7.72
N LEU A 400 22.93 -22.73 -7.40
CA LEU A 400 23.07 -21.99 -6.12
C LEU A 400 22.13 -20.77 -6.07
N THR A 401 21.83 -20.18 -7.23
CA THR A 401 21.03 -18.95 -7.34
C THR A 401 19.78 -19.17 -8.18
N SER A 402 19.28 -20.41 -8.26
CA SER A 402 17.99 -20.69 -8.90
C SER A 402 16.88 -19.92 -8.18
N SER A 403 15.75 -19.77 -8.88
CA SER A 403 14.50 -19.13 -8.40
C SER A 403 14.23 -19.40 -6.92
N LEU A 404 14.50 -20.61 -6.41
CA LEU A 404 14.26 -20.98 -5.02
C LEU A 404 15.05 -20.17 -3.97
N GLY A 405 16.37 -20.01 -4.13
CA GLY A 405 17.20 -19.27 -3.17
C GLY A 405 16.92 -17.76 -3.23
N TRP A 406 16.75 -17.24 -4.46
CA TRP A 406 16.41 -15.84 -4.75
C TRP A 406 14.99 -15.48 -4.27
N SER A 407 14.02 -16.39 -4.39
CA SER A 407 12.62 -16.18 -3.98
C SER A 407 12.33 -16.57 -2.52
N SER A 408 13.32 -17.07 -1.76
CA SER A 408 13.16 -17.47 -0.35
C SER A 408 12.66 -16.36 0.57
N MET A 409 12.78 -15.09 0.15
CA MET A 409 12.23 -13.89 0.80
C MET A 409 11.48 -13.00 -0.20
N TYR A 410 10.68 -13.61 -1.10
CA TYR A 410 9.86 -12.88 -2.08
C TYR A 410 8.71 -12.11 -1.41
N VAL A 411 8.59 -10.80 -1.69
CA VAL A 411 7.53 -9.92 -1.14
C VAL A 411 6.67 -9.20 -2.19
N GLY A 412 6.85 -9.48 -3.48
CA GLY A 412 5.99 -8.93 -4.54
C GLY A 412 6.20 -7.46 -4.94
N LYS A 413 6.93 -6.63 -4.16
CA LYS A 413 7.17 -5.20 -4.47
C LYS A 413 8.54 -4.71 -3.99
N ASN A 414 9.22 -3.85 -4.78
CA ASN A 414 10.50 -3.20 -4.44
C ASN A 414 10.33 -2.17 -3.32
N TRP A 415 11.40 -1.88 -2.57
CA TRP A 415 11.38 -0.87 -1.50
C TRP A 415 12.67 -0.02 -1.45
N PRO A 416 12.63 1.33 -1.37
CA PRO A 416 11.56 2.27 -1.75
C PRO A 416 11.78 2.84 -3.17
N ASP A 417 10.76 3.52 -3.70
CA ASP A 417 10.60 4.03 -5.08
C ASP A 417 11.56 5.16 -5.54
N THR A 418 12.74 5.29 -4.93
CA THR A 418 13.78 6.22 -5.36
C THR A 418 15.15 5.56 -5.30
N ASN A 419 15.79 5.35 -6.45
CA ASN A 419 17.20 4.93 -6.63
C ASN A 419 17.76 3.95 -5.57
N THR A 420 17.11 2.79 -5.38
CA THR A 420 17.47 1.92 -4.26
C THR A 420 18.62 0.95 -4.48
N LEU A 421 19.41 0.85 -3.42
CA LEU A 421 20.41 -0.14 -3.05
C LEU A 421 19.82 -1.51 -2.64
N ILE A 422 18.52 -1.81 -2.84
CA ILE A 422 17.92 -3.12 -2.50
C ILE A 422 16.81 -3.43 -3.50
N ARG A 423 16.98 -4.48 -4.30
CA ARG A 423 15.97 -4.92 -5.28
C ARG A 423 15.19 -6.09 -4.70
N THR A 424 13.87 -6.02 -4.79
CA THR A 424 13.05 -7.22 -4.63
C THR A 424 13.06 -8.05 -5.91
N PRO A 425 13.11 -9.38 -5.78
CA PRO A 425 12.87 -10.29 -6.88
C PRO A 425 11.62 -9.94 -7.70
N SER A 426 11.74 -9.84 -9.02
CA SER A 426 10.59 -10.01 -9.91
C SER A 426 10.41 -11.50 -10.24
N ILE A 427 9.18 -12.02 -10.19
CA ILE A 427 8.86 -13.41 -10.59
C ILE A 427 9.09 -13.64 -12.10
N THR A 428 9.23 -12.58 -12.91
CA THR A 428 9.31 -12.71 -14.38
C THR A 428 10.68 -13.11 -14.94
N SER A 429 11.69 -13.42 -14.13
CA SER A 429 12.98 -13.89 -14.66
C SER A 429 13.38 -15.24 -14.07
N GLY A 430 13.45 -16.25 -14.95
CA GLY A 430 14.17 -17.48 -14.69
C GLY A 430 15.62 -17.23 -14.27
N THR A 431 16.26 -18.29 -13.77
CA THR A 431 17.67 -18.43 -13.40
C THR A 431 18.58 -17.22 -13.69
N GLN A 432 18.94 -16.46 -12.64
CA GLN A 432 19.86 -15.31 -12.74
C GLN A 432 21.33 -15.78 -12.76
N ARG A 433 22.16 -15.13 -13.60
CA ARG A 433 23.60 -15.42 -13.68
C ARG A 433 24.30 -14.95 -12.40
N LEU A 434 25.21 -15.77 -11.88
CA LEU A 434 25.98 -15.45 -10.67
C LEU A 434 26.82 -14.16 -10.82
N SER A 435 27.31 -13.86 -12.03
CA SER A 435 28.03 -12.60 -12.32
C SER A 435 27.12 -11.37 -12.25
N SER A 436 25.84 -11.50 -12.62
CA SER A 436 24.86 -10.42 -12.49
C SER A 436 24.53 -10.15 -11.02
N LEU A 437 24.36 -11.21 -10.24
CA LEU A 437 24.11 -11.11 -8.80
C LEU A 437 25.33 -10.53 -8.05
N LEU A 438 26.54 -10.87 -8.47
CA LEU A 438 27.76 -10.23 -7.94
C LEU A 438 27.84 -8.74 -8.33
N GLY A 439 27.46 -8.37 -9.56
CA GLY A 439 27.37 -6.98 -9.99
C GLY A 439 26.36 -6.17 -9.16
N MET A 440 25.23 -6.77 -8.82
CA MET A 440 24.24 -6.21 -7.90
C MET A 440 24.84 -6.02 -6.50
N LEU A 441 25.48 -7.06 -5.94
CA LEU A 441 26.15 -6.93 -4.63
C LEU A 441 27.21 -5.83 -4.60
N ASN A 442 28.04 -5.72 -5.65
CA ASN A 442 29.07 -4.68 -5.79
C ASN A 442 28.49 -3.27 -5.96
N SER A 443 27.27 -3.16 -6.49
CA SER A 443 26.53 -1.90 -6.59
C SER A 443 25.78 -1.57 -5.30
N ASN A 444 26.12 -2.26 -4.22
CA ASN A 444 25.43 -2.22 -2.95
C ASN A 444 23.92 -2.49 -3.09
N GLU A 445 23.47 -3.37 -4.01
CA GLU A 445 22.08 -3.90 -4.11
C GLU A 445 21.77 -5.16 -3.24
N GLY A 446 20.73 -5.13 -2.39
CA GLY A 446 20.35 -6.22 -1.48
C GLY A 446 19.65 -7.39 -2.18
N ILE A 447 19.89 -8.62 -1.72
CA ILE A 447 19.46 -9.86 -2.37
C ILE A 447 18.74 -10.76 -1.35
N ALA A 448 17.53 -11.23 -1.69
CA ALA A 448 16.71 -12.15 -0.89
C ALA A 448 16.61 -11.71 0.58
N MET A 449 16.10 -10.49 0.83
CA MET A 449 15.96 -9.92 2.18
C MET A 449 14.66 -9.13 2.30
N HIS A 450 14.09 -9.10 3.50
CA HIS A 450 13.01 -8.17 3.86
C HIS A 450 13.57 -7.01 4.67
N ILE A 451 12.93 -5.85 4.54
CA ILE A 451 13.12 -4.73 5.45
C ILE A 451 11.77 -4.36 6.00
N TYR A 452 11.70 -4.19 7.30
CA TYR A 452 10.50 -3.73 8.00
C TYR A 452 10.86 -2.46 8.75
N ASN A 453 10.11 -1.40 8.51
CA ASN A 453 10.24 -0.15 9.27
C ASN A 453 9.54 -0.32 10.61
N THR A 454 9.82 0.59 11.54
CA THR A 454 9.11 0.68 12.82
C THR A 454 7.59 0.69 12.65
N SER A 455 7.08 1.42 11.65
CA SER A 455 5.65 1.46 11.30
C SER A 455 5.06 0.12 10.87
N ASP A 456 5.88 -0.79 10.32
CA ASP A 456 5.45 -2.12 9.89
C ASP A 456 5.44 -3.11 11.07
N ILE A 457 6.38 -2.96 12.01
CA ILE A 457 6.61 -3.84 13.16
C ILE A 457 5.61 -3.56 14.29
N ILE A 458 5.26 -2.28 14.45
CA ILE A 458 4.26 -1.80 15.39
C ILE A 458 3.26 -1.02 14.55
N PRO A 459 2.23 -1.69 13.99
CA PRO A 459 1.07 -0.96 13.50
C PRO A 459 0.55 -0.14 14.68
N ASP A 460 0.52 1.17 14.48
CA ASP A 460 0.30 2.24 15.46
C ASP A 460 -0.54 1.80 16.68
N SER A 461 0.17 1.32 17.71
CA SER A 461 -0.41 0.96 19.00
C SER A 461 0.25 1.82 20.08
N ASN A 462 -0.34 3.01 20.21
CA ASN A 462 -0.36 3.89 21.37
C ASN A 462 0.77 4.93 21.50
N ASP A 463 0.58 6.07 20.82
CA ASP A 463 0.62 7.38 21.51
C ASP A 463 -0.69 8.19 21.28
N ARG A 464 -1.82 7.46 21.31
CA ARG A 464 -3.10 8.03 21.74
C ARG A 464 -3.26 7.64 23.20
N GLY A 465 -3.37 8.64 24.08
CA GLY A 465 -3.77 8.44 25.48
C GLY A 465 -5.02 7.54 25.56
N PRO A 466 -5.23 6.88 26.72
CA PRO A 466 -5.88 5.58 26.84
C PRO A 466 -7.00 5.40 25.82
N THR A 467 -6.73 4.63 24.76
CA THR A 467 -7.79 4.12 23.91
C THR A 467 -8.60 3.12 24.73
N PRO A 468 -9.93 3.13 24.61
CA PRO A 468 -10.77 2.07 25.17
C PRO A 468 -10.30 0.71 24.64
N PRO A 469 -10.59 -0.39 25.35
CA PRO A 469 -10.25 -1.74 24.88
C PRO A 469 -10.78 -1.97 23.44
N PRO A 470 -10.21 -2.94 22.69
CA PRO A 470 -10.78 -3.33 21.40
C PRO A 470 -12.29 -3.56 21.59
N PRO A 471 -13.17 -3.12 20.66
CA PRO A 471 -14.51 -3.66 20.65
C PRO A 471 -14.37 -5.18 20.65
N PRO A 472 -15.11 -5.90 21.50
CA PRO A 472 -15.13 -7.35 21.43
C PRO A 472 -15.34 -7.74 19.97
N THR A 473 -14.56 -8.71 19.49
CA THR A 473 -14.93 -9.47 18.30
C THR A 473 -16.43 -9.70 18.38
N SER A 474 -17.15 -9.32 17.32
CA SER A 474 -18.59 -9.44 17.27
C SER A 474 -18.97 -10.92 17.29
N THR A 475 -18.98 -11.52 18.48
CA THR A 475 -20.16 -12.27 18.88
C THR A 475 -21.26 -11.23 19.01
N THR A 476 -21.87 -10.88 17.87
CA THR A 476 -23.14 -10.15 17.87
C THR A 476 -24.07 -10.95 18.76
N ASN A 477 -24.35 -10.44 19.96
CA ASN A 477 -25.67 -10.66 20.52
C ASN A 477 -26.61 -10.03 19.48
N THR A 478 -27.43 -10.85 18.85
CA THR A 478 -28.32 -10.50 17.72
C THR A 478 -29.48 -9.57 18.15
N ASN A 479 -29.25 -8.67 19.11
CA ASN A 479 -30.29 -8.14 19.99
C ASN A 479 -30.31 -6.59 20.15
N ASP A 480 -29.35 -5.83 19.60
CA ASP A 480 -29.23 -4.38 19.85
C ASP A 480 -29.63 -3.51 18.63
N LEU A 481 -30.09 -2.27 18.87
CA LEU A 481 -30.40 -1.29 17.82
C LEU A 481 -29.14 -0.52 17.42
N ILE A 482 -28.70 -0.67 16.17
CA ILE A 482 -27.47 0.00 15.69
C ILE A 482 -27.84 1.15 14.75
N LEU A 483 -27.34 2.36 15.04
CA LEU A 483 -27.25 3.49 14.12
C LEU A 483 -25.83 3.53 13.56
N GLU A 484 -25.68 3.17 12.29
CA GLU A 484 -24.37 2.94 11.71
C GLU A 484 -23.58 4.24 11.47
N GLN A 485 -22.27 4.11 11.26
CA GLN A 485 -21.37 5.26 11.17
C GLN A 485 -21.77 6.27 10.08
N SER A 486 -22.31 5.81 8.94
CA SER A 486 -22.74 6.66 7.82
C SER A 486 -24.17 7.19 7.95
N GLU A 487 -24.91 6.79 9.00
CA GLU A 487 -26.30 7.13 9.22
C GLU A 487 -26.44 8.29 10.22
N ILE A 488 -27.14 9.36 9.82
CA ILE A 488 -27.49 10.48 10.69
C ILE A 488 -28.70 10.15 11.54
N SER A 489 -29.69 9.49 10.93
CA SER A 489 -30.91 9.05 11.58
C SER A 489 -31.41 7.74 10.99
N LYS A 490 -32.16 6.99 11.80
CA LYS A 490 -32.73 5.69 11.46
C LYS A 490 -34.17 5.57 11.96
N TYR A 491 -35.06 5.12 11.10
CA TYR A 491 -36.44 4.82 11.43
C TYR A 491 -36.51 3.50 12.21
N ILE A 492 -37.24 3.50 13.33
CA ILE A 492 -37.52 2.31 14.13
C ILE A 492 -39.01 2.20 14.47
N SER A 493 -39.49 0.97 14.64
CA SER A 493 -40.84 0.65 15.08
C SER A 493 -40.79 -0.45 16.13
N THR A 494 -41.61 -0.34 17.19
CA THR A 494 -41.76 -1.38 18.23
C THR A 494 -42.31 -2.71 17.70
N ARG A 495 -42.77 -2.77 16.44
CA ARG A 495 -43.14 -4.03 15.77
C ARG A 495 -41.95 -4.80 15.20
N THR A 496 -40.75 -4.23 15.21
CA THR A 496 -39.56 -4.86 14.64
C THR A 496 -39.21 -6.11 15.46
N SER A 497 -39.26 -7.29 14.83
CA SER A 497 -39.05 -8.58 15.50
C SER A 497 -37.58 -8.91 15.82
N ASN A 498 -36.65 -8.06 15.38
CA ASN A 498 -35.21 -8.32 15.45
C ASN A 498 -34.59 -7.85 16.77
N VAL A 499 -35.37 -7.21 17.64
CA VAL A 499 -34.98 -6.84 19.00
C VAL A 499 -35.74 -7.75 19.97
N PRO A 500 -35.08 -8.38 20.95
CA PRO A 500 -35.75 -9.23 21.93
C PRO A 500 -36.88 -8.49 22.63
N ASN A 501 -37.99 -9.18 22.85
CA ASN A 501 -39.19 -8.65 23.49
C ASN A 501 -39.91 -7.53 22.71
N TRP A 502 -39.46 -7.20 21.49
CA TRP A 502 -40.20 -6.36 20.58
C TRP A 502 -41.16 -7.19 19.72
N GLY A 503 -42.29 -6.59 19.34
CA GLY A 503 -43.38 -7.30 18.69
C GLY A 503 -44.71 -6.57 18.77
N PRO A 504 -45.75 -7.07 18.06
CA PRO A 504 -47.06 -6.42 18.04
C PRO A 504 -47.69 -6.34 19.43
N ALA A 505 -48.01 -5.12 19.87
CA ALA A 505 -48.73 -4.90 21.13
C ALA A 505 -50.23 -5.16 20.94
N ASN A 506 -50.80 -6.03 21.76
CA ASN A 506 -52.25 -6.26 21.82
C ASN A 506 -52.75 -5.98 23.23
N PHE A 507 -53.76 -5.12 23.33
CA PHE A 507 -54.42 -4.79 24.60
C PHE A 507 -55.84 -5.32 24.57
N THR A 508 -56.18 -6.23 25.50
CA THR A 508 -57.55 -6.73 25.64
C THR A 508 -58.22 -6.04 26.82
N PHE A 509 -59.34 -5.37 26.55
CA PHE A 509 -60.13 -4.65 27.55
C PHE A 509 -61.32 -5.50 27.95
N ASN A 510 -61.37 -5.91 29.21
CA ASN A 510 -62.48 -6.70 29.74
C ASN A 510 -63.44 -5.79 30.50
N TYR A 511 -64.74 -6.02 30.35
CA TYR A 511 -65.79 -5.32 31.07
C TYR A 511 -66.83 -6.30 31.58
N GLU A 512 -67.23 -6.11 32.83
CA GLU A 512 -68.16 -6.98 33.54
C GLU A 512 -69.59 -6.83 33.02
N SER A 513 -70.42 -7.84 33.30
CA SER A 513 -71.85 -7.79 33.01
C SER A 513 -72.51 -6.64 33.77
N MET A 514 -73.18 -5.76 33.02
CA MET A 514 -74.05 -4.72 33.55
C MET A 514 -75.52 -5.13 33.53
N ASN A 515 -75.79 -6.39 33.18
CA ASN A 515 -77.11 -6.95 33.16
C ASN A 515 -77.62 -7.15 34.58
N ASP A 516 -78.84 -6.69 34.83
CA ASP A 516 -79.55 -6.91 36.07
C ASP A 516 -81.05 -6.92 35.75
N SER A 517 -81.83 -7.50 36.64
CA SER A 517 -83.27 -7.55 36.52
C SER A 517 -83.90 -7.55 37.90
N ASP A 518 -84.88 -6.68 38.10
CA ASP A 518 -85.74 -6.68 39.27
C ASP A 518 -87.22 -6.69 38.86
N VAL A 519 -88.07 -7.01 39.84
CA VAL A 519 -89.52 -7.06 39.65
C VAL A 519 -90.13 -5.95 40.49
N HIS A 520 -90.66 -4.94 39.82
CA HIS A 520 -91.35 -3.83 40.47
C HIS A 520 -92.86 -4.08 40.48
N TYR A 521 -93.43 -4.13 41.69
CA TYR A 521 -94.87 -4.25 41.90
C TYR A 521 -95.51 -2.85 41.92
N CYS A 522 -95.89 -2.36 40.75
CA CYS A 522 -96.50 -1.04 40.61
C CYS A 522 -98.02 -1.18 40.58
N GLY A 523 -98.70 -0.79 41.67
CA GLY A 523 -100.17 -0.72 41.72
C GLY A 523 -100.84 -1.37 42.94
N GLY A 524 -100.09 -1.94 43.88
CA GLY A 524 -100.66 -2.69 45.01
C GLY A 524 -101.19 -4.07 44.60
N CYS A 525 -101.27 -5.00 45.55
CA CYS A 525 -101.70 -6.36 45.25
C CYS A 525 -103.21 -6.40 44.98
N GLN A 526 -103.58 -7.02 43.86
CA GLN A 526 -104.95 -7.29 43.46
C GLN A 526 -105.37 -8.66 44.00
N THR A 527 -106.66 -8.92 44.08
CA THR A 527 -107.21 -10.22 44.45
C THR A 527 -107.96 -10.73 43.24
N ASP A 528 -107.61 -11.94 42.78
CA ASP A 528 -108.33 -12.55 41.67
C ASP A 528 -109.70 -13.08 42.10
N SER A 529 -110.44 -13.63 41.14
CA SER A 529 -111.79 -14.16 41.36
C SER A 529 -111.85 -15.35 42.32
N ASP A 530 -110.70 -15.96 42.64
CA ASP A 530 -110.60 -17.15 43.48
C ASP A 530 -110.19 -16.80 44.93
N GLY A 531 -109.91 -15.52 45.20
CA GLY A 531 -109.56 -15.00 46.53
C GLY A 531 -108.05 -14.94 46.78
N ASP A 532 -107.23 -15.29 45.79
CA ASP A 532 -105.78 -15.27 45.89
C ASP A 532 -105.23 -13.87 45.61
N ARG A 533 -104.32 -13.41 46.48
CA ARG A 533 -103.73 -12.07 46.39
C ARG A 533 -102.51 -12.14 45.45
N TYR A 534 -102.63 -11.57 44.24
CA TYR A 534 -101.53 -11.45 43.28
C TYR A 534 -101.11 -10.00 43.08
N CYS A 535 -99.81 -9.73 42.98
CA CYS A 535 -99.30 -8.39 42.75
C CYS A 535 -98.78 -8.35 41.30
N PRO A 536 -99.43 -7.64 40.35
CA PRO A 536 -98.96 -7.55 38.97
C PRO A 536 -97.64 -6.78 38.95
N GLY A 537 -96.53 -7.51 38.98
CA GLY A 537 -95.20 -6.98 38.76
C GLY A 537 -94.96 -6.79 37.27
N HIS A 538 -94.26 -5.74 36.89
CA HIS A 538 -93.57 -5.72 35.61
C HIS A 538 -92.07 -5.95 35.87
N SER A 539 -91.43 -6.76 35.03
CA SER A 539 -89.98 -6.93 35.10
C SER A 539 -89.31 -5.70 34.50
N CYS A 540 -88.40 -5.11 35.26
CA CYS A 540 -87.51 -4.10 34.74
C CYS A 540 -86.18 -4.78 34.43
N ASN A 541 -85.68 -4.55 33.23
CA ASN A 541 -84.37 -5.03 32.81
C ASN A 541 -83.42 -3.85 32.69
N ALA A 542 -82.13 -4.15 32.79
CA ALA A 542 -81.08 -3.18 32.55
C ALA A 542 -81.20 -2.64 31.12
N ARG A 543 -81.10 -1.32 30.96
CA ARG A 543 -80.85 -0.68 29.65
C ARG A 543 -79.59 0.16 29.75
N PHE A 544 -78.92 0.43 28.65
CA PHE A 544 -77.73 1.28 28.66
C PHE A 544 -78.08 2.72 29.08
N GLY A 545 -77.35 3.24 30.07
CA GLY A 545 -77.24 4.68 30.31
C GLY A 545 -76.08 5.27 29.52
N ASP A 546 -74.97 4.54 29.47
CA ASP A 546 -73.86 4.75 28.55
C ASP A 546 -73.28 3.41 28.12
N SER A 547 -73.22 3.16 26.82
CA SER A 547 -72.60 1.97 26.24
C SER A 547 -71.29 2.28 25.53
N ALA A 548 -70.98 3.54 25.25
CA ALA A 548 -69.85 3.89 24.40
C ALA A 548 -68.55 3.75 25.19
N TYR A 549 -67.49 3.32 24.52
CA TYR A 549 -66.14 3.34 25.07
C TYR A 549 -65.15 3.85 24.01
N ARG A 550 -64.01 4.34 24.48
CA ARG A 550 -62.89 4.75 23.62
C ARG A 550 -61.56 4.49 24.31
N TYR A 551 -60.86 3.45 23.89
CA TYR A 551 -59.51 3.14 24.35
C TYR A 551 -58.49 3.88 23.52
N ILE A 552 -57.54 4.55 24.18
CA ILE A 552 -56.42 5.23 23.54
C ILE A 552 -55.14 4.77 24.23
N ILE A 553 -54.23 4.16 23.47
CA ILE A 553 -52.87 3.84 23.92
C ILE A 553 -51.92 4.97 23.52
N GLU A 554 -51.02 5.35 24.41
CA GLU A 554 -49.98 6.35 24.14
C GLU A 554 -48.62 5.86 24.65
N ASN A 555 -47.54 6.48 24.14
CA ASN A 555 -46.23 6.32 24.76
C ASN A 555 -46.17 7.19 26.03
N SER A 556 -46.15 6.54 27.19
CA SER A 556 -46.06 7.20 28.50
C SER A 556 -44.61 7.44 28.96
N ALA A 557 -43.62 6.89 28.24
CA ALA A 557 -42.22 7.10 28.53
C ALA A 557 -41.77 8.51 28.12
N ALA A 558 -40.81 9.07 28.85
CA ALA A 558 -40.22 10.36 28.52
C ALA A 558 -39.34 10.24 27.26
N ILE A 559 -39.58 11.12 26.29
CA ILE A 559 -38.82 11.17 25.04
C ILE A 559 -37.42 11.75 25.31
N ASN A 560 -36.39 11.01 24.89
CA ASN A 560 -35.01 11.47 24.99
C ASN A 560 -34.62 12.20 23.69
N ASP A 561 -34.68 13.53 23.66
CA ASP A 561 -34.36 14.33 22.47
C ASP A 561 -32.91 14.17 21.94
N LYS A 562 -31.99 13.62 22.73
CA LYS A 562 -30.63 13.30 22.28
C LYS A 562 -30.54 11.96 21.54
N LEU A 563 -31.61 11.17 21.57
CA LEU A 563 -31.73 9.88 20.91
C LEU A 563 -32.84 9.88 19.86
N GLU A 564 -34.01 10.42 20.20
CA GLU A 564 -35.19 10.50 19.34
C GLU A 564 -35.27 11.88 18.68
N ALA A 565 -35.53 11.91 17.38
CA ALA A 565 -35.59 13.12 16.56
C ALA A 565 -36.91 13.90 16.72
N ASN A 566 -37.70 13.60 17.76
CA ASN A 566 -39.06 14.11 17.93
C ASN A 566 -39.11 15.64 18.06
N SER A 567 -38.16 16.25 18.76
CA SER A 567 -38.06 17.71 18.92
C SER A 567 -37.89 18.48 17.60
N ALA A 568 -37.38 17.83 16.54
CA ALA A 568 -37.29 18.45 15.22
C ALA A 568 -38.67 18.61 14.54
N GLY A 569 -39.68 17.87 15.00
CA GLY A 569 -41.04 17.92 14.48
C GLY A 569 -41.15 17.46 13.01
N GLY A 570 -42.30 17.78 12.39
CA GLY A 570 -42.54 17.51 10.97
C GLY A 570 -42.35 16.03 10.60
N VAL A 571 -41.50 15.77 9.61
CA VAL A 571 -41.20 14.41 9.11
C VAL A 571 -40.43 13.54 10.11
N PHE A 572 -39.91 14.10 11.21
CA PHE A 572 -39.16 13.37 12.24
C PHE A 572 -39.98 13.13 13.52
N ALA A 573 -41.18 13.72 13.64
CA ALA A 573 -42.03 13.59 14.82
C ALA A 573 -42.46 12.15 15.04
N SER A 574 -42.35 11.65 16.26
CA SER A 574 -42.82 10.31 16.66
C SER A 574 -44.34 10.21 16.56
N LYS A 575 -44.86 9.01 16.32
CA LYS A 575 -46.31 8.78 16.23
C LYS A 575 -46.72 7.40 16.73
N MET A 576 -47.94 7.34 17.25
CA MET A 576 -48.65 6.10 17.55
C MET A 576 -49.43 5.64 16.32
N VAL A 577 -49.44 4.34 16.05
CA VAL A 577 -50.25 3.72 14.99
C VAL A 577 -51.09 2.59 15.59
N ASN A 578 -52.34 2.44 15.10
CA ASN A 578 -53.33 1.47 15.60
C ASN A 578 -53.56 1.57 17.12
N ASN A 579 -53.60 2.79 17.66
CA ASN A 579 -53.62 3.05 19.10
C ASN A 579 -54.99 3.49 19.63
N VAL A 580 -56.02 3.56 18.78
CA VAL A 580 -57.37 3.96 19.19
C VAL A 580 -58.38 2.89 18.81
N LYS A 581 -59.25 2.50 19.75
CA LYS A 581 -60.43 1.67 19.50
C LYS A 581 -61.66 2.28 20.17
N SER A 582 -62.76 2.37 19.43
CA SER A 582 -64.06 2.82 19.96
C SER A 582 -65.16 1.84 19.57
N GLY A 583 -66.18 1.73 20.42
CA GLY A 583 -67.29 0.82 20.21
C GLY A 583 -68.36 0.96 21.28
N ASN A 584 -69.28 0.00 21.35
CA ASN A 584 -70.31 -0.09 22.38
C ASN A 584 -70.17 -1.40 23.16
N ALA A 585 -70.15 -1.33 24.49
CA ALA A 585 -70.14 -2.48 25.38
C ALA A 585 -71.47 -3.24 25.35
N SER A 586 -71.41 -4.55 25.61
CA SER A 586 -72.60 -5.40 25.76
C SER A 586 -73.11 -5.41 27.21
N LEU A 587 -74.43 -5.54 27.43
CA LEU A 587 -74.99 -5.66 28.79
C LEU A 587 -74.52 -6.94 29.49
N GLY A 588 -74.29 -8.03 28.75
CA GLY A 588 -73.86 -9.30 29.32
C GLY A 588 -72.37 -9.36 29.68
N GLY A 589 -71.65 -8.24 29.56
CA GLY A 589 -70.19 -8.20 29.70
C GLY A 589 -69.50 -8.67 28.42
N GLY A 590 -68.18 -8.66 28.42
CA GLY A 590 -67.40 -9.07 27.26
C GLY A 590 -65.98 -8.54 27.28
N SER A 591 -65.33 -8.63 26.12
CA SER A 591 -64.00 -8.10 25.92
C SER A 591 -63.83 -7.51 24.52
N ASP A 592 -62.93 -6.55 24.42
CA ASP A 592 -62.57 -5.93 23.17
C ASP A 592 -61.06 -5.77 23.06
N THR A 593 -60.48 -6.26 21.96
CA THR A 593 -59.03 -6.18 21.74
C THR A 593 -58.67 -5.07 20.77
N LEU A 594 -57.66 -4.29 21.15
CA LEU A 594 -56.96 -3.33 20.32
C LEU A 594 -55.67 -4.02 19.84
N ASN A 595 -55.62 -4.36 18.56
CA ASN A 595 -54.58 -5.20 17.98
C ASN A 595 -53.46 -4.38 17.33
N THR A 596 -52.23 -4.86 17.44
CA THR A 596 -51.05 -4.34 16.72
C THR A 596 -50.76 -2.85 16.94
N SER A 597 -50.99 -2.36 18.16
CA SER A 597 -50.52 -1.03 18.56
C SER A 597 -49.01 -0.91 18.39
N GLU A 598 -48.55 0.21 17.86
CA GLU A 598 -47.12 0.45 17.66
C GLU A 598 -46.74 1.90 17.90
N TYR A 599 -45.49 2.07 18.31
CA TYR A 599 -44.82 3.36 18.38
C TYR A 599 -43.75 3.41 17.30
N GLN A 600 -43.83 4.43 16.45
CA GLN A 600 -42.90 4.70 15.35
C GLN A 600 -42.13 5.98 15.65
N THR A 601 -40.81 5.89 15.66
CA THR A 601 -39.91 7.01 15.97
C THR A 601 -38.67 6.96 15.08
N VAL A 602 -37.95 8.07 15.04
CA VAL A 602 -36.67 8.18 14.33
C VAL A 602 -35.58 8.40 15.37
N ILE A 603 -34.66 7.46 15.48
CA ILE A 603 -33.45 7.66 16.30
C ILE A 603 -32.40 8.41 15.50
N TRP A 604 -31.55 9.20 16.17
CA TRP A 604 -30.51 10.00 15.54
C TRP A 604 -29.29 10.20 16.45
N ARG A 605 -28.19 10.65 15.86
CA ARG A 605 -26.90 10.85 16.53
C ARG A 605 -26.82 12.13 17.37
N GLY A 606 -27.82 12.44 18.19
CA GLY A 606 -27.98 13.74 18.88
C GLY A 606 -26.81 14.21 19.76
N GLN A 607 -25.85 13.35 20.11
CA GLN A 607 -24.59 13.74 20.79
C GLN A 607 -23.42 14.01 19.84
N ASP A 608 -23.50 13.56 18.58
CA ASP A 608 -22.52 13.71 17.51
C ASP A 608 -23.17 14.41 16.30
N VAL A 609 -23.42 15.71 16.39
CA VAL A 609 -24.23 16.41 15.38
C VAL A 609 -23.35 16.92 14.22
N PRO A 610 -23.46 16.35 13.00
CA PRO A 610 -22.74 16.83 11.82
C PRO A 610 -23.21 18.19 11.30
N THR A 611 -22.38 18.83 10.46
CA THR A 611 -22.72 20.08 9.77
C THR A 611 -23.03 19.81 8.29
N ILE A 612 -24.21 20.23 7.82
CA ILE A 612 -24.60 20.11 6.42
C ILE A 612 -23.72 21.02 5.54
N ALA A 613 -23.21 20.47 4.43
CA ALA A 613 -22.40 21.20 3.47
C ALA A 613 -23.26 22.18 2.65
N SER A 614 -23.25 23.45 3.04
CA SER A 614 -24.13 24.49 2.45
C SER A 614 -23.94 24.71 0.95
N TYR A 615 -22.76 24.44 0.43
CA TYR A 615 -22.45 24.57 -0.99
C TYR A 615 -22.89 23.35 -1.82
N LYS A 616 -23.44 22.30 -1.17
CA LYS A 616 -23.95 21.09 -1.81
C LYS A 616 -25.44 20.90 -1.66
N GLU A 617 -25.98 21.31 -0.51
CA GLU A 617 -27.36 21.00 -0.14
C GLU A 617 -28.26 22.23 -0.21
N ASN A 618 -29.51 22.01 -0.62
CA ASN A 618 -30.53 23.05 -0.62
C ASN A 618 -30.77 23.56 0.81
N PRO A 619 -30.83 24.89 1.02
CA PRO A 619 -31.08 25.46 2.35
C PRO A 619 -32.43 25.05 2.98
N SER A 620 -33.36 24.51 2.19
CA SER A 620 -34.69 24.05 2.61
C SER A 620 -34.75 22.54 2.89
N ILE A 621 -33.61 21.83 2.96
CA ILE A 621 -33.58 20.40 3.30
C ILE A 621 -34.19 20.15 4.69
N GLU A 622 -35.08 19.16 4.80
CA GLU A 622 -35.81 18.84 6.04
C GLU A 622 -34.87 18.55 7.21
N LEU A 623 -33.74 17.88 6.93
CA LEU A 623 -32.71 17.54 7.91
C LEU A 623 -32.14 18.75 8.67
N ARG A 624 -32.29 19.97 8.12
CA ARG A 624 -31.85 21.19 8.77
C ARG A 624 -32.58 21.46 10.09
N ALA A 625 -33.85 21.04 10.21
CA ALA A 625 -34.61 21.14 11.45
C ALA A 625 -34.03 20.27 12.56
N LEU A 626 -33.47 19.11 12.19
CA LEU A 626 -32.86 18.16 13.13
C LEU A 626 -31.43 18.57 13.52
N LEU A 627 -30.57 18.89 12.54
CA LEU A 627 -29.16 19.15 12.83
C LEU A 627 -28.88 20.56 13.34
N GLY A 628 -29.66 21.57 12.90
CA GLY A 628 -29.41 22.98 13.22
C GLY A 628 -28.07 23.55 12.71
N LYS A 629 -27.21 22.73 12.07
CA LYS A 629 -25.87 23.08 11.61
C LYS A 629 -25.79 23.01 10.07
N TYR A 630 -25.56 24.17 9.45
CA TYR A 630 -25.49 24.33 7.99
C TYR A 630 -24.45 25.40 7.66
N GLY A 631 -23.43 25.06 6.88
CA GLY A 631 -22.34 26.00 6.61
C GLY A 631 -21.29 25.49 5.64
N LYS A 632 -20.22 26.25 5.47
CA LYS A 632 -19.01 25.85 4.71
C LYS A 632 -17.82 25.52 5.61
N THR A 633 -18.00 25.69 6.91
CA THR A 633 -17.09 25.31 7.98
C THR A 633 -17.88 24.50 9.01
N PRO A 634 -17.31 23.43 9.58
CA PRO A 634 -17.95 22.67 10.66
C PRO A 634 -18.34 23.59 11.83
N VAL A 635 -19.51 23.32 12.43
CA VAL A 635 -20.03 24.05 13.59
C VAL A 635 -20.00 23.14 14.82
N GLY A 636 -19.21 23.54 15.82
CA GLY A 636 -18.91 22.69 16.98
C GLY A 636 -18.03 21.50 16.60
N SER A 637 -17.87 20.55 17.54
CA SER A 637 -17.04 19.37 17.32
C SER A 637 -17.86 18.09 17.24
N ARG A 638 -17.42 17.16 16.40
CA ARG A 638 -17.94 15.79 16.32
C ARG A 638 -17.44 14.96 17.51
N GLY A 639 -18.16 13.89 17.88
CA GLY A 639 -17.71 12.93 18.90
C GLY A 639 -16.45 12.16 18.47
N LYS A 640 -15.81 11.46 19.40
CA LYS A 640 -14.62 10.63 19.07
C LYS A 640 -15.04 9.40 18.25
N ASN A 641 -14.15 8.91 17.39
CA ASN A 641 -14.37 7.67 16.64
C ASN A 641 -14.62 6.50 17.61
N GLY A 642 -15.56 5.61 17.27
CA GLY A 642 -15.99 4.49 18.12
C GLY A 642 -17.51 4.44 18.23
N PHE A 643 -18.01 4.00 19.39
CA PHE A 643 -19.44 3.91 19.68
C PHE A 643 -19.77 4.62 21.00
N TYR A 644 -20.98 5.16 21.09
CA TYR A 644 -21.61 5.46 22.36
C TYR A 644 -22.99 4.79 22.40
N THR A 645 -23.42 4.46 23.62
CA THR A 645 -24.70 3.77 23.85
C THR A 645 -25.68 4.72 24.54
N LEU A 646 -26.94 4.67 24.11
CA LEU A 646 -28.06 5.31 24.78
C LEU A 646 -29.18 4.29 24.98
N GLU A 647 -29.83 4.35 26.13
CA GLU A 647 -31.00 3.51 26.41
C GLU A 647 -32.22 4.10 25.69
N PHE A 648 -32.93 3.24 24.96
CA PHE A 648 -34.25 3.50 24.41
C PHE A 648 -35.32 2.91 25.31
N LEU A 649 -36.34 3.71 25.62
CA LEU A 649 -37.51 3.27 26.37
C LEU A 649 -38.77 3.82 25.70
N ALA A 650 -39.67 2.92 25.30
CA ALA A 650 -41.05 3.25 24.98
C ALA A 650 -41.97 2.42 25.88
N ASN A 651 -42.93 3.07 26.53
CA ASN A 651 -43.92 2.38 27.35
C ASN A 651 -45.31 2.64 26.78
N LEU A 652 -45.93 1.62 26.20
CA LEU A 652 -47.28 1.73 25.66
C LEU A 652 -48.27 1.49 26.77
N ALA A 653 -48.96 2.56 27.20
CA ALA A 653 -49.90 2.52 28.29
C ALA A 653 -51.20 3.23 27.93
N LEU A 654 -52.22 3.02 28.74
CA LEU A 654 -53.52 3.63 28.58
C LEU A 654 -53.45 5.14 28.82
N SER A 655 -53.89 5.93 27.84
CA SER A 655 -53.95 7.39 27.94
C SER A 655 -55.05 7.81 28.90
N GLY A 656 -54.80 8.87 29.67
CA GLY A 656 -55.81 9.53 30.51
C GLY A 656 -56.99 10.12 29.72
N SER A 657 -56.87 10.21 28.39
CA SER A 657 -57.97 10.61 27.49
C SER A 657 -58.88 9.44 27.09
N SER A 658 -58.65 8.24 27.60
CA SER A 658 -59.48 7.06 27.32
C SER A 658 -60.79 7.13 28.10
N ASP A 659 -61.84 6.63 27.49
CA ASP A 659 -63.14 6.39 28.11
C ASP A 659 -63.28 4.89 28.43
N LEU A 660 -63.32 4.59 29.73
CA LEU A 660 -63.24 3.24 30.30
C LEU A 660 -64.47 2.89 31.12
N GLN A 661 -65.49 3.74 31.18
CA GLN A 661 -66.65 3.50 32.04
C GLN A 661 -67.91 3.42 31.19
N THR A 662 -68.56 2.27 31.26
CA THR A 662 -69.92 2.09 30.74
C THR A 662 -70.86 1.82 31.90
N HIS A 663 -72.13 2.14 31.75
CA HIS A 663 -73.10 1.88 32.82
C HIS A 663 -74.50 1.55 32.30
N SER A 664 -75.19 0.70 33.05
CA SER A 664 -76.61 0.44 32.86
C SER A 664 -77.45 1.29 33.82
N VAL A 665 -78.66 1.61 33.39
CA VAL A 665 -79.68 2.29 34.18
C VAL A 665 -80.94 1.44 34.25
N HIS A 666 -81.69 1.66 35.32
CA HIS A 666 -83.03 1.13 35.48
C HIS A 666 -83.93 1.58 34.31
N SER A 667 -84.60 0.64 33.65
CA SER A 667 -85.47 0.92 32.49
C SER A 667 -86.64 1.86 32.79
N TYR A 668 -87.19 1.81 34.01
CA TYR A 668 -88.24 2.70 34.51
C TYR A 668 -87.73 3.95 35.26
N THR A 669 -86.88 3.82 36.29
CA THR A 669 -86.50 4.97 37.15
C THR A 669 -85.34 5.81 36.60
N GLY A 670 -84.53 5.27 35.67
CA GLY A 670 -83.36 5.93 35.11
C GLY A 670 -82.16 6.03 36.04
N GLY A 671 -82.24 5.51 37.28
CA GLY A 671 -81.09 5.45 38.19
C GLY A 671 -80.03 4.45 37.70
N ILE A 672 -78.75 4.73 37.96
CA ILE A 672 -77.64 3.84 37.61
C ILE A 672 -77.76 2.52 38.40
N TRP A 673 -77.72 1.40 37.68
CA TRP A 673 -77.76 0.06 38.27
C TRP A 673 -76.36 -0.50 38.45
N HIS A 674 -75.62 -0.66 37.36
CA HIS A 674 -74.24 -1.14 37.38
C HIS A 674 -73.35 -0.24 36.57
N THR A 675 -72.14 0.02 37.07
CA THR A 675 -71.07 0.67 36.32
C THR A 675 -69.98 -0.36 36.09
N SER A 676 -69.62 -0.57 34.82
CA SER A 676 -68.51 -1.44 34.44
C SER A 676 -67.30 -0.58 34.10
N THR A 677 -66.20 -0.82 34.80
CA THR A 677 -64.91 -0.20 34.48
C THR A 677 -64.12 -1.18 33.64
N HIS A 678 -63.73 -0.76 32.44
CA HIS A 678 -63.00 -1.55 31.48
C HIS A 678 -61.54 -1.66 31.92
N VAL A 679 -61.05 -2.88 32.11
CA VAL A 679 -59.67 -3.15 32.57
C VAL A 679 -58.84 -3.70 31.42
N ALA A 680 -57.72 -3.04 31.13
CA ALA A 680 -56.75 -3.48 30.12
C ALA A 680 -55.92 -4.67 30.64
N SER A 681 -55.68 -5.65 29.76
CA SER A 681 -54.76 -6.77 29.98
C SER A 681 -53.92 -7.00 28.71
N PRO A 682 -52.58 -6.84 28.78
CA PRO A 682 -51.84 -6.24 29.89
C PRO A 682 -52.21 -4.77 30.13
N SER A 683 -51.86 -4.19 31.28
CA SER A 683 -52.08 -2.77 31.59
C SER A 683 -51.18 -1.83 30.78
N ASP A 684 -49.98 -2.31 30.49
CA ASP A 684 -48.90 -1.60 29.84
C ASP A 684 -47.92 -2.61 29.22
N ILE A 685 -47.16 -2.16 28.22
CA ILE A 685 -46.12 -2.94 27.56
C ILE A 685 -44.91 -2.04 27.34
N SER A 686 -43.80 -2.39 28.00
CA SER A 686 -42.52 -1.71 27.84
C SER A 686 -41.66 -2.32 26.74
N TYR A 687 -41.10 -1.46 25.90
CA TYR A 687 -40.09 -1.76 24.91
C TYR A 687 -38.80 -1.06 25.30
N GLU A 688 -37.84 -1.85 25.73
CA GLU A 688 -36.49 -1.40 26.10
C GLU A 688 -35.49 -1.90 25.07
N GLY A 689 -34.40 -1.16 24.89
CA GLY A 689 -33.29 -1.59 24.06
C GLY A 689 -32.13 -0.62 24.10
N ASP A 690 -30.91 -1.14 23.93
CA ASP A 690 -29.72 -0.32 23.80
C ASP A 690 -29.56 0.14 22.36
N VAL A 691 -29.37 1.45 22.18
CA VAL A 691 -29.04 2.04 20.90
C VAL A 691 -27.55 2.34 20.85
N LEU A 692 -26.83 1.60 20.01
CA LEU A 692 -25.43 1.86 19.71
C LEU A 692 -25.33 2.84 18.55
N VAL A 693 -24.64 3.95 18.76
CA VAL A 693 -24.40 4.95 17.71
C VAL A 693 -22.94 4.94 17.30
N GLY A 694 -22.69 4.55 16.05
CA GLY A 694 -21.36 4.55 15.44
C GLY A 694 -20.90 5.96 15.06
N ILE A 695 -19.68 6.32 15.45
CA ILE A 695 -19.03 7.57 15.07
C ILE A 695 -17.77 7.27 14.28
N TYR A 696 -17.69 7.88 13.10
CA TYR A 696 -16.44 8.12 12.40
C TYR A 696 -16.43 9.56 11.88
N ARG A 697 -15.44 10.34 12.31
CA ARG A 697 -15.25 11.76 11.95
C ARG A 697 -13.97 12.03 11.17
N GLY A 698 -13.30 10.98 10.70
CA GLY A 698 -11.97 11.04 10.11
C GLY A 698 -10.84 11.20 11.13
N LEU A 699 -9.63 11.41 10.62
CA LEU A 699 -8.37 11.54 11.36
C LEU A 699 -7.96 13.02 11.49
N ASN A 700 -7.47 13.40 12.68
CA ASN A 700 -7.13 14.79 13.02
C ASN A 700 -5.80 15.24 12.38
N ASP A 701 -4.93 14.30 12.06
CA ASP A 701 -3.57 14.46 11.54
C ASP A 701 -3.53 14.35 10.02
N LYS A 702 -4.34 15.17 9.34
CA LYS A 702 -4.39 15.14 7.88
C LYS A 702 -3.07 15.55 7.26
N SER A 703 -2.62 14.74 6.31
CA SER A 703 -1.46 15.05 5.49
C SER A 703 -1.73 16.28 4.63
N ILE A 704 -0.69 17.07 4.41
CA ILE A 704 -0.73 18.20 3.49
C ILE A 704 -0.32 17.71 2.10
N GLY A 705 -1.12 18.07 1.09
CA GLY A 705 -0.80 17.84 -0.32
C GLY A 705 0.23 18.86 -0.82
N ASN A 706 1.51 18.65 -0.54
CA ASN A 706 2.60 19.58 -0.85
C ASN A 706 3.83 18.93 -1.50
N ASP A 707 3.69 17.74 -2.09
CA ASP A 707 4.79 17.11 -2.80
C ASP A 707 5.19 17.97 -4.00
N THR A 708 6.50 18.06 -4.25
CA THR A 708 7.08 18.88 -5.31
C THR A 708 8.42 18.29 -5.77
N ASN A 709 8.83 18.62 -7.00
CA ASN A 709 10.14 18.28 -7.52
C ASN A 709 10.94 19.55 -7.85
N THR A 710 12.07 19.74 -7.16
CA THR A 710 12.92 20.92 -7.33
C THR A 710 13.93 20.79 -8.47
N ASN A 711 14.13 19.57 -8.97
CA ASN A 711 15.06 19.25 -10.05
C ASN A 711 14.44 19.52 -11.43
N GLN A 712 15.32 19.56 -12.43
CA GLN A 712 14.88 19.60 -13.83
C GLN A 712 14.19 18.29 -14.19
N LEU A 713 13.01 18.40 -14.80
CA LEU A 713 12.28 17.27 -15.35
C LEU A 713 12.49 17.21 -16.85
N MET A 714 13.05 16.11 -17.34
CA MET A 714 13.08 15.82 -18.78
C MET A 714 11.68 15.44 -19.22
N THR A 715 11.19 16.08 -20.27
CA THR A 715 9.84 15.87 -20.79
C THR A 715 9.89 15.44 -22.25
N ILE A 716 8.74 14.99 -22.78
CA ILE A 716 8.57 14.69 -24.19
C ILE A 716 7.47 15.62 -24.69
N THR A 717 7.79 16.43 -25.70
CA THR A 717 6.88 17.46 -26.21
C THR A 717 6.51 17.18 -27.67
N PRO A 718 5.20 17.12 -28.00
CA PRO A 718 4.77 16.94 -29.37
C PRO A 718 4.83 18.26 -30.17
N PHE A 719 5.34 18.16 -31.39
CA PHE A 719 5.31 19.17 -32.45
C PHE A 719 4.45 18.61 -33.60
N GLY A 720 3.13 18.73 -33.46
CA GLY A 720 2.19 18.08 -34.38
C GLY A 720 2.25 16.56 -34.26
N GLY A 721 2.58 15.87 -35.36
CA GLY A 721 2.68 14.41 -35.40
C GLY A 721 4.02 13.83 -34.94
N VAL A 722 5.01 14.69 -34.63
CA VAL A 722 6.36 14.28 -34.21
C VAL A 722 6.59 14.65 -32.76
N THR A 723 7.33 13.84 -32.00
CA THR A 723 7.71 14.13 -30.61
C THR A 723 9.19 14.45 -30.51
N SER A 724 9.52 15.52 -29.79
CA SER A 724 10.91 15.88 -29.47
C SER A 724 11.30 15.42 -28.07
N PHE A 725 12.53 14.93 -27.95
CA PHE A 725 13.21 14.61 -26.68
C PHE A 725 14.05 15.78 -26.15
N HIS A 726 14.21 16.84 -26.95
CA HIS A 726 14.89 18.08 -26.55
C HIS A 726 13.94 18.97 -25.74
N SER A 727 13.46 18.44 -24.61
CA SER A 727 12.43 19.08 -23.81
C SER A 727 12.68 18.88 -22.32
N ALA A 728 12.58 19.97 -21.57
CA ALA A 728 12.69 19.94 -20.12
C ALA A 728 11.98 21.11 -19.47
N GLY A 729 11.66 20.96 -18.19
CA GLY A 729 11.01 22.00 -17.41
C GLY A 729 11.25 21.88 -15.91
N TYR A 730 10.63 22.79 -15.17
CA TYR A 730 10.77 22.90 -13.73
C TYR A 730 9.41 23.15 -13.07
N MET A 731 9.17 22.51 -11.93
CA MET A 731 8.05 22.85 -11.06
C MET A 731 8.36 24.12 -10.28
N VAL A 732 7.32 24.91 -10.03
CA VAL A 732 7.34 26.07 -9.16
C VAL A 732 6.19 25.93 -8.18
N GLN A 733 6.52 25.59 -6.93
CA GLN A 733 5.53 25.47 -5.86
C GLN A 733 5.02 26.86 -5.46
N SER A 734 3.70 26.98 -5.28
CA SER A 734 3.10 28.22 -4.78
C SER A 734 3.41 28.43 -3.30
N SER A 735 3.33 29.68 -2.84
CA SER A 735 3.38 30.05 -1.43
C SER A 735 2.00 30.15 -0.76
N THR A 736 0.91 30.13 -1.54
CA THR A 736 -0.46 30.32 -1.03
C THR A 736 -1.20 28.98 -0.95
N PRO A 737 -1.53 28.45 0.23
CA PRO A 737 -2.24 27.18 0.34
C PRO A 737 -3.73 27.31 -0.01
N ILE A 738 -4.28 26.27 -0.63
CA ILE A 738 -5.72 26.08 -0.83
C ILE A 738 -6.22 25.21 0.31
N LYS A 739 -7.06 25.76 1.18
CA LYS A 739 -7.64 25.03 2.31
C LYS A 739 -9.15 24.99 2.25
N PHE A 740 -9.72 23.85 2.60
CA PHE A 740 -11.15 23.61 2.52
C PHE A 740 -11.56 22.51 3.49
N TYR A 741 -12.85 22.46 3.83
CA TYR A 741 -13.45 21.31 4.49
C TYR A 741 -14.08 20.42 3.43
N PRO A 742 -13.51 19.22 3.17
CA PRO A 742 -14.12 18.26 2.26
C PRO A 742 -15.54 17.92 2.68
N TYR A 743 -16.33 17.41 1.74
CA TYR A 743 -17.65 16.88 2.05
C TYR A 743 -17.65 15.36 1.95
N ILE A 744 -18.46 14.71 2.78
CA ILE A 744 -18.68 13.26 2.81
C ILE A 744 -20.16 12.98 2.59
N ARG A 745 -20.49 11.80 2.07
CA ARG A 745 -21.88 11.35 1.95
C ARG A 745 -22.30 10.62 3.22
N MET A 746 -23.47 10.97 3.72
CA MET A 746 -24.19 10.26 4.78
C MET A 746 -25.64 10.04 4.39
N THR A 747 -26.39 9.27 5.18
CA THR A 747 -27.82 9.07 4.96
C THR A 747 -28.67 9.44 6.16
N TYR A 748 -29.93 9.76 5.92
CA TYR A 748 -30.93 9.94 6.97
C TYR A 748 -32.26 9.29 6.57
N GLN A 749 -33.06 8.94 7.56
CA GLN A 749 -34.41 8.40 7.42
C GLN A 749 -35.40 9.28 8.19
N THR A 750 -36.66 9.28 7.74
CA THR A 750 -37.76 10.05 8.34
C THR A 750 -38.86 9.11 8.85
N ASN A 751 -39.83 9.63 9.58
CA ASN A 751 -40.99 8.85 10.05
C ASN A 751 -42.03 8.56 8.95
N ALA A 752 -41.66 8.80 7.68
CA ALA A 752 -42.42 8.40 6.49
C ALA A 752 -42.04 6.98 5.99
N GLY A 753 -40.99 6.36 6.54
CA GLY A 753 -40.62 4.97 6.25
C GLY A 753 -39.11 4.70 6.33
N SER A 754 -38.70 3.50 5.92
CA SER A 754 -37.30 3.03 5.97
C SER A 754 -36.43 3.46 4.76
N THR A 755 -36.89 4.40 3.93
CA THR A 755 -36.10 4.88 2.79
C THR A 755 -34.94 5.77 3.26
N LYS A 756 -33.70 5.43 2.86
CA LYS A 756 -32.51 6.24 3.13
C LYS A 756 -32.39 7.38 2.12
N HIS A 757 -32.21 8.61 2.61
CA HIS A 757 -31.95 9.80 1.81
C HIS A 757 -30.48 10.21 1.92
N ASN A 758 -29.80 10.41 0.79
CA ASN A 758 -28.42 10.88 0.77
C ASN A 758 -28.33 12.36 1.12
N VAL A 759 -27.27 12.74 1.85
CA VAL A 759 -26.94 14.13 2.15
C VAL A 759 -25.42 14.31 2.23
N ASN A 760 -24.92 15.45 1.78
CA ASN A 760 -23.52 15.81 1.89
C ASN A 760 -23.27 16.62 3.18
N ILE A 761 -22.34 16.13 3.99
CA ILE A 761 -21.94 16.67 5.29
C ILE A 761 -20.48 17.12 5.21
N LEU A 762 -20.09 18.14 5.97
CA LEU A 762 -18.68 18.54 6.07
C LEU A 762 -17.86 17.55 6.91
N SER A 763 -16.67 17.22 6.43
CA SER A 763 -15.61 16.63 7.26
C SER A 763 -15.25 17.58 8.41
N GLU A 764 -14.89 17.00 9.56
CA GLU A 764 -14.46 17.76 10.75
C GLU A 764 -13.13 18.48 10.50
N TYR A 765 -12.24 17.85 9.76
CA TYR A 765 -10.85 18.29 9.63
C TYR A 765 -10.57 18.92 8.27
N ILE A 766 -9.74 19.96 8.31
CA ILE A 766 -9.37 20.75 7.15
C ILE A 766 -8.41 19.98 6.22
N SER A 767 -8.66 20.00 4.92
CA SER A 767 -7.70 19.58 3.90
C SER A 767 -6.89 20.77 3.41
N GLU A 768 -5.61 20.54 3.11
CA GLU A 768 -4.70 21.57 2.63
C GLU A 768 -3.88 21.07 1.44
N ILE A 769 -3.87 21.86 0.36
CA ILE A 769 -3.09 21.61 -0.86
C ILE A 769 -2.22 22.82 -1.15
N LEU A 770 -0.93 22.58 -1.38
CA LEU A 770 0.02 23.57 -1.87
C LEU A 770 0.39 23.23 -3.33
N PRO A 771 -0.27 23.86 -4.33
CA PRO A 771 -0.15 23.45 -5.72
C PRO A 771 1.20 23.82 -6.33
N ASN A 772 1.62 23.02 -7.33
CA ASN A 772 2.77 23.35 -8.17
C ASN A 772 2.29 23.78 -9.57
N ASP A 773 2.89 24.85 -10.05
CA ASP A 773 2.86 25.20 -11.47
C ASP A 773 4.11 24.65 -12.16
N PHE A 774 4.12 24.65 -13.49
CA PHE A 774 5.22 24.13 -14.28
C PHE A 774 5.47 24.97 -15.51
N ALA A 775 6.74 25.13 -15.88
CA ALA A 775 7.13 25.69 -17.17
C ALA A 775 8.18 24.80 -17.83
N GLU A 776 8.00 24.55 -19.13
CA GLU A 776 8.93 23.82 -19.96
C GLU A 776 9.24 24.55 -21.26
N ALA A 777 10.39 24.21 -21.82
CA ALA A 777 10.81 24.60 -23.15
C ALA A 777 11.23 23.35 -23.93
N ALA A 778 10.89 23.33 -25.21
CA ALA A 778 11.25 22.27 -26.13
C ALA A 778 11.64 22.84 -27.48
N TRP A 779 12.47 22.12 -28.25
CA TRP A 779 12.67 22.46 -29.66
C TRP A 779 12.65 21.23 -30.58
N TYR A 780 12.40 21.46 -31.86
CA TYR A 780 12.42 20.44 -32.90
C TYR A 780 12.98 21.02 -34.20
N ASN A 781 13.82 20.25 -34.90
CA ASN A 781 14.24 20.50 -36.27
C ASN A 781 14.15 19.18 -37.07
N ASP A 782 13.75 19.26 -38.33
CA ASP A 782 13.59 18.08 -39.20
C ASP A 782 14.92 17.48 -39.68
N ASN A 783 16.02 18.24 -39.57
CA ASN A 783 17.37 17.81 -39.91
C ASN A 783 18.40 18.37 -38.92
N GLU A 784 18.37 17.90 -37.68
CA GLU A 784 19.32 18.32 -36.63
C GLU A 784 20.79 18.19 -37.05
N SER A 785 21.12 17.26 -37.96
CA SER A 785 22.51 17.03 -38.37
C SER A 785 23.08 18.10 -39.32
N GLU A 786 22.22 18.77 -40.09
CA GLU A 786 22.60 19.80 -41.08
C GLU A 786 21.47 20.85 -41.24
N SER A 787 20.95 21.32 -40.11
CA SER A 787 19.84 22.29 -40.06
C SER A 787 20.25 23.70 -40.51
N LEU A 788 21.55 24.01 -40.45
CA LEU A 788 22.13 25.23 -40.99
C LEU A 788 22.81 24.93 -42.33
N THR A 789 22.12 25.25 -43.42
CA THR A 789 22.63 25.00 -44.77
C THR A 789 23.79 25.95 -45.08
N MET A 790 24.91 25.39 -45.55
CA MET A 790 26.11 26.15 -45.92
C MET A 790 26.41 26.03 -47.43
N SER A 791 26.51 27.17 -48.11
CA SER A 791 26.89 27.26 -49.52
C SER A 791 28.10 28.18 -49.73
N SER A 792 28.81 27.95 -50.83
CA SER A 792 29.88 28.81 -51.32
C SER A 792 30.07 28.56 -52.81
N THR A 793 30.38 29.61 -53.58
CA THR A 793 30.83 29.48 -54.98
C THR A 793 32.34 29.25 -55.07
N GLN A 794 33.05 29.29 -53.94
CA GLN A 794 34.51 29.24 -53.83
C GLN A 794 34.99 27.96 -53.11
N TRP A 795 34.19 26.89 -53.11
CA TRP A 795 34.67 25.56 -52.75
C TRP A 795 35.87 25.18 -53.62
N SER A 796 36.94 24.66 -53.02
CA SER A 796 38.15 24.31 -53.76
C SER A 796 37.89 23.17 -54.75
N LEU A 797 38.28 23.38 -56.00
CA LEU A 797 38.28 22.37 -57.07
C LEU A 797 39.70 21.88 -57.39
N HIS A 798 40.71 22.32 -56.63
CA HIS A 798 42.10 21.93 -56.85
C HIS A 798 42.24 20.41 -56.65
N ALA A 799 42.99 19.73 -57.54
CA ALA A 799 43.11 18.27 -57.52
C ALA A 799 43.53 17.71 -56.16
N LYS A 800 44.47 18.38 -55.46
CA LYS A 800 44.91 17.99 -54.11
C LYS A 800 43.86 18.21 -53.00
N ALA A 801 42.86 19.05 -53.22
CA ALA A 801 41.79 19.36 -52.26
C ALA A 801 40.61 18.39 -52.36
N ILE A 802 40.36 17.85 -53.56
CA ILE A 802 39.32 16.85 -53.82
C ILE A 802 39.85 15.41 -53.77
N ASP A 803 41.11 15.23 -53.38
CA ASP A 803 41.78 13.95 -53.25
C ASP A 803 41.13 13.11 -52.14
N SER A 804 40.35 12.11 -52.56
CA SER A 804 39.59 11.23 -51.67
C SER A 804 40.46 10.30 -50.82
N SER A 805 41.77 10.25 -51.03
CA SER A 805 42.68 9.52 -50.13
C SER A 805 42.86 10.22 -48.78
N LYS A 806 42.51 11.51 -48.69
CA LYS A 806 42.55 12.30 -47.46
C LYS A 806 41.20 12.24 -46.76
N THR A 807 41.22 12.17 -45.43
CA THR A 807 40.01 12.16 -44.59
C THR A 807 39.13 13.41 -44.73
N TRP A 808 39.68 14.47 -45.31
CA TRP A 808 39.06 15.77 -45.50
C TRP A 808 38.88 16.16 -46.99
N GLY A 809 39.27 15.28 -47.91
CA GLY A 809 39.24 15.53 -49.35
C GLY A 809 37.91 15.15 -50.00
N GLY A 810 37.31 16.08 -50.72
CA GLY A 810 36.06 15.84 -51.43
C GLY A 810 35.46 17.09 -52.07
N ARG A 811 34.53 16.89 -53.02
CA ARG A 811 33.85 18.00 -53.70
C ARG A 811 32.97 18.75 -52.69
N ASN A 812 33.04 20.08 -52.69
CA ASN A 812 32.29 20.97 -51.80
C ASN A 812 32.55 20.75 -50.29
N GLN A 813 33.76 20.31 -49.94
CA GLN A 813 34.18 20.07 -48.55
C GLN A 813 35.32 20.99 -48.09
N VAL A 814 36.21 21.42 -49.00
CA VAL A 814 37.40 22.22 -48.65
C VAL A 814 37.17 23.68 -49.04
N LEU A 815 37.32 24.60 -48.08
CA LEU A 815 37.11 26.04 -48.25
C LEU A 815 38.39 26.82 -47.89
N PRO A 816 39.12 27.40 -48.87
CA PRO A 816 40.32 28.19 -48.61
C PRO A 816 40.07 29.44 -47.76
N GLY A 817 41.05 29.87 -46.98
CA GLY A 817 40.97 31.13 -46.24
C GLY A 817 40.77 32.32 -47.18
N GLY A 818 39.88 33.24 -46.85
CA GLY A 818 39.48 34.36 -47.72
C GLY A 818 38.32 34.05 -48.67
N ALA A 819 37.78 32.84 -48.67
CA ALA A 819 36.58 32.49 -49.43
C ALA A 819 35.30 32.97 -48.73
N ILE A 820 34.30 33.36 -49.52
CA ILE A 820 32.98 33.75 -49.05
C ILE A 820 32.13 32.49 -48.82
N TYR A 821 31.49 32.42 -47.66
CA TYR A 821 30.46 31.43 -47.37
C TYR A 821 29.11 32.12 -47.14
N GLN A 822 28.06 31.34 -47.29
CA GLN A 822 26.68 31.71 -47.03
C GLN A 822 26.03 30.68 -46.13
N LEU A 823 25.22 31.14 -45.17
CA LEU A 823 24.46 30.34 -44.22
C LEU A 823 22.98 30.66 -44.37
N SER A 824 22.13 29.64 -44.34
CA SER A 824 20.67 29.80 -44.35
C SER A 824 19.99 28.68 -43.56
N THR A 825 18.86 29.00 -42.93
CA THR A 825 17.99 28.03 -42.25
C THR A 825 16.69 27.79 -43.02
N LYS A 826 16.55 28.36 -44.23
CA LYS A 826 15.29 28.32 -45.00
C LYS A 826 14.84 26.91 -45.35
N ALA A 827 15.79 25.97 -45.52
CA ALA A 827 15.48 24.58 -45.81
C ALA A 827 14.94 23.83 -44.57
N HIS A 828 15.38 24.21 -43.37
CA HIS A 828 15.16 23.49 -42.12
C HIS A 828 14.93 24.49 -40.97
N THR A 829 13.72 25.05 -40.86
CA THR A 829 13.40 25.95 -39.74
C THR A 829 13.15 25.18 -38.44
N SER A 830 13.63 25.68 -37.31
CA SER A 830 13.40 25.07 -36.01
C SER A 830 12.11 25.61 -35.38
N GLN A 831 11.44 24.75 -34.63
CA GLN A 831 10.28 25.12 -33.82
C GLN A 831 10.67 25.06 -32.35
N VAL A 832 10.29 26.08 -31.58
CA VAL A 832 10.49 26.14 -30.12
C VAL A 832 9.12 26.21 -29.45
N ALA A 833 8.80 25.25 -28.59
CA ALA A 833 7.56 25.23 -27.81
C ALA A 833 7.83 25.72 -26.39
N LEU A 834 7.01 26.66 -25.93
CA LEU A 834 7.04 27.22 -24.58
C LEU A 834 5.69 26.89 -23.94
N ILE A 835 5.70 26.07 -22.89
CA ILE A 835 4.48 25.51 -22.30
C ILE A 835 4.48 25.81 -20.81
N THR A 836 3.36 26.32 -20.31
CA THR A 836 3.12 26.49 -18.87
C THR A 836 1.88 25.70 -18.43
N TRP A 837 1.94 25.16 -17.22
CA TRP A 837 0.83 24.50 -16.54
C TRP A 837 0.61 25.25 -15.24
N GLN A 838 -0.58 25.84 -15.09
CA GLN A 838 -0.82 26.81 -14.03
C GLN A 838 -2.15 26.56 -13.34
N THR A 839 -2.12 26.62 -12.01
CA THR A 839 -3.26 26.35 -11.16
C THR A 839 -4.30 27.48 -11.23
N ILE A 840 -5.56 27.10 -11.33
CA ILE A 840 -6.74 27.97 -11.31
C ILE A 840 -7.73 27.43 -10.28
N VAL A 841 -8.28 28.35 -9.48
CA VAL A 841 -9.41 28.07 -8.59
C VAL A 841 -10.62 28.85 -9.10
N GLU A 842 -11.64 28.12 -9.56
CA GLU A 842 -12.90 28.68 -10.06
C GLU A 842 -13.67 29.43 -8.96
N ASP A 843 -14.48 30.42 -9.32
CA ASP A 843 -15.17 31.29 -8.37
C ASP A 843 -16.15 30.55 -7.46
N ASN A 844 -16.86 29.56 -7.99
CA ASN A 844 -17.72 28.68 -7.18
C ASN A 844 -16.91 27.90 -6.12
N ILE A 845 -15.71 27.43 -6.47
CA ILE A 845 -14.81 26.73 -5.55
C ILE A 845 -14.23 27.70 -4.51
N ARG A 846 -13.89 28.94 -4.89
CA ARG A 846 -13.42 29.97 -3.93
C ARG A 846 -14.41 30.22 -2.79
N ASN A 847 -15.71 30.19 -3.10
CA ASN A 847 -16.75 30.37 -2.09
C ASN A 847 -16.82 29.21 -1.08
N MET A 848 -16.31 28.02 -1.45
CA MET A 848 -16.26 26.82 -0.61
C MET A 848 -15.03 26.75 0.30
N LEU A 849 -13.98 27.54 0.02
CA LEU A 849 -12.74 27.50 0.78
C LEU A 849 -12.94 27.96 2.23
N SER A 850 -12.17 27.38 3.14
CA SER A 850 -12.17 27.74 4.56
C SER A 850 -11.51 29.09 4.81
N ASN A 851 -10.62 29.52 3.92
CA ASN A 851 -9.91 30.80 3.99
C ASN A 851 -9.90 31.48 2.62
N SER A 852 -9.92 32.81 2.66
CA SER A 852 -9.90 33.62 1.45
C SER A 852 -8.50 33.61 0.85
N ILE A 853 -8.41 33.24 -0.43
CA ILE A 853 -7.21 33.38 -1.26
C ILE A 853 -7.22 34.79 -1.86
N PRO A 854 -6.06 35.46 -2.05
CA PRO A 854 -6.01 36.76 -2.73
C PRO A 854 -6.75 36.74 -4.07
N ALA A 855 -7.47 37.83 -4.37
CA ALA A 855 -8.38 37.90 -5.52
C ALA A 855 -7.69 37.68 -6.88
N ASN A 856 -6.41 38.03 -6.99
CA ASN A 856 -5.61 37.87 -8.20
C ASN A 856 -4.89 36.50 -8.29
N GLU A 857 -4.74 35.77 -7.19
CA GLU A 857 -4.02 34.49 -7.14
C GLU A 857 -4.86 33.37 -7.77
N TYR A 858 -4.25 32.43 -8.51
CA TYR A 858 -4.94 31.32 -9.19
C TYR A 858 -6.08 31.73 -10.12
N THR A 859 -5.92 32.84 -10.84
CA THR A 859 -6.87 33.32 -11.84
C THR A 859 -6.36 33.06 -13.27
N LEU A 860 -7.28 32.93 -14.22
CA LEU A 860 -6.93 32.81 -15.64
C LEU A 860 -6.20 34.06 -16.17
N ALA A 861 -6.52 35.24 -15.64
CA ALA A 861 -5.85 36.48 -16.01
C ALA A 861 -4.38 36.49 -15.56
N LYS A 862 -4.10 36.07 -14.31
CA LYS A 862 -2.74 35.95 -13.80
C LYS A 862 -1.96 34.90 -14.58
N SER A 863 -2.55 33.73 -14.87
CA SER A 863 -1.85 32.69 -15.63
C SER A 863 -1.49 33.14 -17.06
N THR A 864 -2.36 33.92 -17.71
CA THR A 864 -2.07 34.51 -19.02
C THR A 864 -0.91 35.51 -18.94
N THR A 865 -0.91 36.38 -17.93
CA THR A 865 0.15 37.37 -17.72
C THR A 865 1.52 36.71 -17.52
N GLU A 866 1.58 35.68 -16.67
CA GLU A 866 2.83 34.96 -16.39
C GLU A 866 3.34 34.17 -17.60
N HIS A 867 2.43 33.56 -18.38
CA HIS A 867 2.79 32.87 -19.62
C HIS A 867 3.33 33.83 -20.68
N ASP A 868 2.63 34.95 -20.91
CA ASP A 868 3.06 35.94 -21.91
C ASP A 868 4.39 36.60 -21.53
N LYS A 869 4.64 36.83 -20.24
CA LYS A 869 5.94 37.31 -19.75
C LYS A 869 7.06 36.31 -20.04
N TYR A 870 6.85 35.03 -19.71
CA TYR A 870 7.81 33.96 -20.00
C TYR A 870 8.10 33.85 -21.50
N VAL A 871 7.07 33.94 -22.35
CA VAL A 871 7.22 33.93 -23.81
C VAL A 871 7.99 35.15 -24.31
N ALA A 872 7.74 36.34 -23.77
CA ALA A 872 8.46 37.55 -24.15
C ALA A 872 9.96 37.46 -23.83
N GLU A 873 10.33 36.95 -22.65
CA GLU A 873 11.74 36.72 -22.28
C GLU A 873 12.40 35.66 -23.17
N ALA A 874 11.67 34.61 -23.55
CA ALA A 874 12.15 33.59 -24.47
C ALA A 874 12.40 34.12 -25.87
N LYS A 875 11.52 34.99 -26.37
CA LYS A 875 11.74 35.69 -27.65
C LYS A 875 13.00 36.54 -27.59
N ASP A 876 13.13 37.40 -26.57
CA ASP A 876 14.33 38.22 -26.39
C ASP A 876 15.63 37.39 -26.32
N THR A 877 15.57 36.24 -25.63
CA THR A 877 16.69 35.31 -25.55
C THR A 877 17.05 34.71 -26.91
N LEU A 878 16.06 34.27 -27.70
CA LEU A 878 16.26 33.67 -29.03
C LEU A 878 16.75 34.70 -30.04
N GLU A 879 16.16 35.89 -30.08
CA GLU A 879 16.55 37.01 -30.96
C GLU A 879 18.00 37.49 -30.71
N ASN A 880 18.59 37.14 -29.56
CA ASN A 880 19.97 37.50 -29.21
C ASN A 880 20.92 36.27 -29.19
N LEU A 881 20.48 35.12 -29.69
CA LEU A 881 21.23 33.87 -29.73
C LEU A 881 22.03 33.75 -31.04
N GLN A 882 23.34 33.55 -30.93
CA GLN A 882 24.26 33.72 -32.06
C GLN A 882 24.73 32.40 -32.67
N ILE A 883 24.97 32.40 -33.98
CA ILE A 883 25.73 31.39 -34.70
C ILE A 883 27.23 31.65 -34.47
N VAL A 884 27.93 30.64 -33.98
CA VAL A 884 29.37 30.65 -33.72
C VAL A 884 30.09 29.64 -34.60
N GLN A 885 31.31 29.96 -35.01
CA GLN A 885 32.17 29.03 -35.73
C GLN A 885 33.00 28.22 -34.75
N TRP A 886 33.08 26.92 -34.96
CA TRP A 886 34.06 26.06 -34.30
C TRP A 886 35.12 25.60 -35.31
N VAL A 887 36.36 25.52 -34.85
CA VAL A 887 37.49 25.02 -35.63
C VAL A 887 38.24 24.00 -34.77
N ASN A 888 38.59 22.85 -35.33
CA ASN A 888 39.40 21.83 -34.69
C ASN A 888 40.66 21.57 -35.51
N SER A 889 41.82 21.60 -34.86
CA SER A 889 43.08 21.32 -35.56
C SER A 889 43.23 19.85 -35.97
N ASP A 890 42.34 18.97 -35.49
CA ASP A 890 42.22 17.59 -35.92
C ASP A 890 41.16 17.41 -37.02
N PRO A 891 41.56 17.18 -38.28
CA PRO A 891 40.61 16.99 -39.38
C PRO A 891 39.83 15.66 -39.28
N SER A 892 40.24 14.74 -38.41
CA SER A 892 39.57 13.45 -38.21
C SER A 892 38.54 13.46 -37.07
N ALA A 893 38.40 14.59 -36.36
CA ALA A 893 37.46 14.70 -35.25
C ALA A 893 36.00 14.47 -35.68
N THR A 894 35.19 13.95 -34.75
CA THR A 894 33.77 13.67 -34.99
C THR A 894 32.98 14.94 -35.28
N ASN A 895 33.36 16.08 -34.70
CA ASN A 895 32.80 17.40 -34.99
C ASN A 895 33.80 18.50 -34.59
N ALA A 896 33.56 19.73 -35.01
CA ALA A 896 34.50 20.83 -34.77
C ALA A 896 34.63 21.24 -33.29
N TRP A 897 33.68 20.85 -32.43
CA TRP A 897 33.66 21.13 -30.99
C TRP A 897 34.04 19.91 -30.14
N SER A 898 34.65 18.89 -30.73
CA SER A 898 35.09 17.70 -30.00
C SER A 898 36.06 18.08 -28.88
N ALA A 899 35.83 17.57 -27.67
CA ALA A 899 36.60 17.87 -26.46
C ALA A 899 37.98 17.15 -26.43
N ASN A 900 38.78 17.33 -27.49
CA ASN A 900 40.09 16.70 -27.68
C ASN A 900 41.27 17.66 -27.39
N GLY A 901 41.00 18.83 -26.80
CA GLY A 901 42.00 19.88 -26.54
C GLY A 901 42.49 20.63 -27.79
N LYS A 902 41.91 20.36 -28.96
CA LYS A 902 42.28 20.94 -30.26
C LYS A 902 41.18 21.80 -30.89
N ALA A 903 40.05 21.96 -30.20
CA ALA A 903 38.89 22.73 -30.63
C ALA A 903 38.95 24.18 -30.13
N LEU A 904 38.54 25.12 -30.99
CA LEU A 904 38.42 26.53 -30.70
C LEU A 904 37.05 27.04 -31.15
N LYS A 905 36.31 27.64 -30.21
CA LYS A 905 35.07 28.38 -30.49
C LYS A 905 35.43 29.82 -30.85
N ILE A 906 34.96 30.32 -31.98
CA ILE A 906 35.13 31.71 -32.43
C ILE A 906 33.86 32.48 -32.06
N THR A 907 33.93 33.34 -31.05
CA THR A 907 32.81 34.21 -30.62
C THR A 907 32.99 35.66 -31.03
N GLN A 908 34.23 36.10 -31.26
CA GLN A 908 34.54 37.46 -31.67
C GLN A 908 35.91 37.54 -32.38
N GLY A 909 36.17 38.71 -32.98
CA GLY A 909 37.50 39.02 -33.52
C GLY A 909 38.53 39.21 -32.40
N GLY A 910 39.80 38.92 -32.68
CA GLY A 910 40.88 39.01 -31.69
C GLY A 910 41.03 37.81 -30.75
N GLN A 911 40.35 36.70 -31.04
CA GLN A 911 40.41 35.48 -30.25
C GLN A 911 41.70 34.70 -30.48
N SER A 912 42.35 34.24 -29.39
CA SER A 912 43.63 33.51 -29.46
C SER A 912 43.50 32.22 -30.28
N LEU A 913 44.46 32.00 -31.19
CA LEU A 913 44.52 30.81 -32.05
C LEU A 913 45.39 29.68 -31.48
N SER A 914 45.91 29.84 -30.26
CA SER A 914 46.83 28.88 -29.62
C SER A 914 46.26 27.46 -29.50
N ALA A 915 44.94 27.31 -29.30
CA ALA A 915 44.26 26.00 -29.27
C ALA A 915 44.33 25.23 -30.60
N LEU A 916 44.58 25.94 -31.71
CA LEU A 916 44.79 25.36 -33.04
C LEU A 916 46.29 25.12 -33.35
N GLY A 917 47.19 25.44 -32.42
CA GLY A 917 48.63 25.39 -32.64
C GLY A 917 49.17 26.54 -33.52
N LEU A 918 48.40 27.63 -33.64
CA LEU A 918 48.79 28.83 -34.41
C LEU A 918 49.25 29.95 -33.47
N SER A 919 50.07 30.87 -33.99
CA SER A 919 50.44 32.11 -33.31
C SER A 919 49.46 33.24 -33.62
N GLY A 920 49.21 34.10 -32.63
CA GLY A 920 48.35 35.28 -32.78
C GLY A 920 46.86 35.03 -32.53
N SER A 921 46.03 35.89 -33.12
CA SER A 921 44.59 35.95 -32.90
C SER A 921 43.80 36.09 -34.21
N THR A 922 42.52 35.70 -34.18
CA THR A 922 41.55 35.94 -35.27
C THR A 922 41.54 37.41 -35.70
N SER A 923 41.21 37.65 -36.96
CA SER A 923 41.10 38.99 -37.53
C SER A 923 40.00 39.81 -36.84
N THR A 924 40.23 41.10 -36.65
CA THR A 924 39.27 42.01 -36.00
C THR A 924 38.35 42.71 -37.00
N GLU A 925 38.60 42.57 -38.31
CA GLU A 925 37.75 43.16 -39.35
C GLU A 925 36.37 42.48 -39.44
N ALA A 926 35.33 43.30 -39.61
CA ALA A 926 33.93 42.83 -39.60
C ALA A 926 33.61 41.79 -40.69
N LYS A 927 34.27 41.88 -41.85
CA LYS A 927 34.04 40.96 -42.99
C LYS A 927 34.43 39.51 -42.71
N TYR A 928 35.30 39.28 -41.72
CA TYR A 928 35.79 37.94 -41.37
C TYR A 928 35.00 37.26 -40.24
N ARG A 929 33.91 37.86 -39.76
CA ARG A 929 33.13 37.35 -38.64
C ARG A 929 31.63 37.49 -38.89
N LEU A 930 30.88 36.55 -38.33
CA LEU A 930 29.46 36.76 -38.02
C LEU A 930 29.42 37.64 -36.76
N GLY A 931 28.94 38.87 -36.91
CA GLY A 931 28.97 39.87 -35.85
C GLY A 931 27.65 39.96 -35.09
N LYS A 932 27.74 40.37 -33.81
CA LYS A 932 26.61 40.97 -33.09
C LYS A 932 26.40 42.37 -33.67
N ASP A 933 25.66 42.54 -34.76
CA ASP A 933 25.50 43.87 -35.35
C ASP A 933 24.10 44.44 -35.08
N THR A 934 24.09 45.57 -34.39
CA THR A 934 22.90 46.35 -34.02
C THR A 934 22.29 47.13 -35.19
N ALA A 935 22.87 47.03 -36.38
CA ALA A 935 22.33 47.61 -37.61
C ALA A 935 21.46 46.57 -38.33
N ALA A 936 20.13 46.73 -38.19
CA ALA A 936 19.15 45.84 -38.79
C ALA A 936 19.47 45.52 -40.26
N ASN A 937 19.53 44.23 -40.60
CA ASN A 937 19.76 43.68 -41.93
C ASN A 937 21.21 43.62 -42.44
N ALA A 938 22.22 43.68 -41.58
CA ALA A 938 23.61 43.46 -42.02
C ALA A 938 23.80 42.03 -42.56
N GLY A 939 24.44 41.88 -43.72
CA GLY A 939 24.66 40.58 -44.36
C GLY A 939 25.46 39.59 -43.52
N ASN A 940 26.24 40.05 -42.55
CA ASN A 940 27.08 39.27 -41.64
C ASN A 940 26.56 39.26 -40.19
N GLU A 941 25.29 39.60 -39.96
CA GLU A 941 24.64 39.46 -38.66
C GLU A 941 24.60 37.97 -38.22
N GLY A 942 24.94 37.73 -36.96
CA GLY A 942 25.17 36.39 -36.43
C GLY A 942 24.04 35.81 -35.58
N ASP A 943 23.03 36.57 -35.17
CA ASP A 943 21.90 36.05 -34.40
C ASP A 943 20.84 35.35 -35.26
N ILE A 944 19.96 34.61 -34.57
CA ILE A 944 18.76 34.02 -35.15
C ILE A 944 17.55 34.91 -34.86
N ASP A 945 16.54 34.83 -35.72
CA ASP A 945 15.32 35.63 -35.65
C ASP A 945 14.11 34.77 -35.23
N VAL A 946 13.13 35.35 -34.54
CA VAL A 946 11.79 34.75 -34.41
C VAL A 946 10.98 35.08 -35.66
N ILE A 947 10.70 34.08 -36.47
CA ILE A 947 10.02 34.21 -37.77
C ILE A 947 8.50 34.33 -37.58
N SER A 948 7.93 33.53 -36.69
CA SER A 948 6.49 33.54 -36.41
C SER A 948 6.17 33.03 -35.01
N GLU A 949 5.05 33.47 -34.45
CA GLU A 949 4.52 33.04 -33.17
C GLU A 949 3.11 32.47 -33.36
N ASN A 950 2.87 31.26 -32.84
CA ASN A 950 1.57 30.61 -32.88
C ASN A 950 1.14 30.23 -31.45
N LYS A 951 0.05 30.81 -30.98
CA LYS A 951 -0.54 30.45 -29.68
C LYS A 951 -1.53 29.31 -29.86
N SER A 952 -1.37 28.24 -29.08
CA SER A 952 -2.34 27.15 -29.03
C SER A 952 -3.56 27.53 -28.20
N GLN A 953 -4.68 26.86 -28.42
CA GLN A 953 -5.82 26.99 -27.51
C GLN A 953 -5.46 26.47 -26.12
N ASP A 954 -5.90 27.19 -25.09
CA ASP A 954 -5.76 26.76 -23.70
C ASP A 954 -6.43 25.41 -23.48
N THR A 955 -5.78 24.51 -22.76
CA THR A 955 -6.39 23.25 -22.31
C THR A 955 -6.59 23.31 -20.80
N PHE A 956 -7.80 23.03 -20.33
CA PHE A 956 -8.16 23.07 -18.92
C PHE A 956 -8.35 21.64 -18.40
N PHE A 957 -7.73 21.35 -17.27
CA PHE A 957 -7.77 20.06 -16.60
C PHE A 957 -8.30 20.24 -15.18
N LYS A 958 -9.48 19.71 -14.86
CA LYS A 958 -10.06 19.74 -13.51
C LYS A 958 -9.89 18.39 -12.85
N VAL A 959 -9.19 18.34 -11.72
CA VAL A 959 -9.02 17.13 -10.92
C VAL A 959 -9.89 17.24 -9.67
N PHE A 960 -10.76 16.26 -9.45
CA PHE A 960 -11.75 16.28 -8.36
C PHE A 960 -12.00 14.88 -7.80
N ALA A 961 -12.48 14.82 -6.56
CA ALA A 961 -12.78 13.58 -5.85
C ALA A 961 -14.28 13.49 -5.52
N ALA A 962 -14.85 12.30 -5.62
CA ALA A 962 -16.26 12.03 -5.40
C ALA A 962 -16.52 11.31 -4.06
N PRO A 963 -17.75 11.35 -3.51
CA PRO A 963 -18.07 10.71 -2.22
C PRO A 963 -18.03 9.18 -2.21
N ASP A 964 -17.83 8.53 -3.35
CA ASP A 964 -17.54 7.09 -3.46
C ASP A 964 -16.03 6.79 -3.38
N GLY A 965 -15.20 7.82 -3.18
CA GLY A 965 -13.75 7.74 -3.04
C GLY A 965 -12.98 7.74 -4.36
N LYS A 966 -13.65 7.78 -5.51
CA LYS A 966 -12.99 7.81 -6.82
C LYS A 966 -12.49 9.21 -7.15
N VAL A 967 -11.41 9.26 -7.93
CA VAL A 967 -10.81 10.51 -8.43
C VAL A 967 -10.97 10.58 -9.93
N TYR A 968 -11.32 11.77 -10.41
CA TYR A 968 -11.64 12.03 -11.80
C TYR A 968 -10.80 13.17 -12.37
N LEU A 969 -10.53 13.07 -13.66
CA LEU A 969 -10.00 14.15 -14.49
C LEU A 969 -11.07 14.56 -15.49
N ALA A 970 -11.44 15.84 -15.48
CA ALA A 970 -12.20 16.45 -16.55
C ALA A 970 -11.29 17.34 -17.41
N LYS A 971 -11.50 17.33 -18.73
CA LYS A 971 -10.73 18.09 -19.70
C LYS A 971 -11.63 18.91 -20.60
N SER A 972 -11.25 20.15 -20.84
CA SER A 972 -11.86 21.06 -21.81
C SER A 972 -10.78 21.77 -22.62
N ILE A 973 -11.08 22.13 -23.87
CA ILE A 973 -10.19 22.92 -24.73
C ILE A 973 -10.89 24.25 -25.04
N GLY A 974 -10.21 25.36 -24.80
CA GLY A 974 -10.66 26.73 -25.12
C GLY A 974 -11.67 27.36 -24.17
N SER A 975 -12.32 26.60 -23.27
CA SER A 975 -13.31 27.14 -22.34
C SER A 975 -13.18 26.55 -20.93
N LEU A 976 -12.92 27.43 -19.95
CA LEU A 976 -12.97 27.10 -18.53
C LEU A 976 -14.42 26.86 -18.07
N ASP A 977 -15.36 27.70 -18.51
CA ASP A 977 -16.78 27.64 -18.12
C ASP A 977 -17.46 26.31 -18.46
N ALA A 978 -16.94 25.57 -19.44
CA ALA A 978 -17.42 24.24 -19.77
C ALA A 978 -17.28 23.24 -18.59
N LEU A 979 -16.35 23.50 -17.65
CA LEU A 979 -16.08 22.64 -16.49
C LEU A 979 -16.88 23.00 -15.23
N LYS A 980 -17.64 24.10 -15.25
CA LYS A 980 -18.30 24.67 -14.06
C LYS A 980 -19.28 23.72 -13.35
N ASN A 981 -19.94 22.86 -14.13
CA ASN A 981 -20.96 21.91 -13.65
C ASN A 981 -20.39 20.52 -13.33
N VAL A 982 -19.11 20.28 -13.64
CA VAL A 982 -18.43 19.02 -13.31
C VAL A 982 -17.95 19.09 -11.87
N SER A 983 -18.33 18.10 -11.06
CA SER A 983 -18.07 18.08 -9.61
C SER A 983 -18.05 16.64 -9.07
N GLY A 984 -17.65 16.45 -7.81
CA GLY A 984 -17.67 15.12 -7.17
C GLY A 984 -19.08 14.50 -7.09
N THR A 985 -20.13 15.33 -7.09
CA THR A 985 -21.53 14.89 -7.12
C THR A 985 -22.11 14.76 -8.54
N ASN A 986 -21.39 15.27 -9.55
CA ASN A 986 -21.76 15.17 -10.96
C ASN A 986 -20.50 14.89 -11.81
N PRO A 987 -19.99 13.65 -11.80
CA PRO A 987 -18.77 13.25 -12.52
C PRO A 987 -19.06 13.00 -14.01
N THR A 988 -19.90 13.82 -14.64
CA THR A 988 -20.27 13.69 -16.06
C THR A 988 -19.94 14.95 -16.83
N GLY A 989 -19.50 14.79 -18.08
CA GLY A 989 -19.21 15.89 -19.00
C GLY A 989 -20.39 16.18 -19.93
N SER A 990 -20.42 17.40 -20.47
CA SER A 990 -21.36 17.79 -21.52
C SER A 990 -20.62 18.45 -22.69
N GLY A 991 -21.10 18.26 -23.92
CA GLY A 991 -20.49 18.86 -25.11
C GLY A 991 -19.08 18.32 -25.38
N SER A 992 -18.08 19.20 -25.40
CA SER A 992 -16.67 18.87 -25.66
C SER A 992 -15.89 18.43 -24.42
N VAL A 993 -16.52 18.37 -23.25
CA VAL A 993 -15.86 17.99 -22.00
C VAL A 993 -15.73 16.48 -21.89
N THR A 994 -14.51 15.99 -21.72
CA THR A 994 -14.24 14.58 -21.43
C THR A 994 -13.99 14.41 -19.94
N VAL A 995 -14.69 13.46 -19.30
CA VAL A 995 -14.46 13.09 -17.89
C VAL A 995 -14.00 11.65 -17.83
N THR A 996 -12.95 11.38 -17.06
CA THR A 996 -12.34 10.06 -16.94
C THR A 996 -12.05 9.76 -15.48
N GLN A 997 -12.45 8.58 -15.00
CA GLN A 997 -12.00 8.07 -13.71
C GLN A 997 -10.50 7.73 -13.83
N ILE A 998 -9.67 8.31 -12.97
CA ILE A 998 -8.22 8.15 -13.02
C ILE A 998 -7.65 7.32 -11.89
N LEU A 999 -8.37 7.22 -10.76
CA LEU A 999 -8.00 6.40 -9.60
C LEU A 999 -9.26 5.83 -8.94
N ASP A 1000 -9.11 4.65 -8.35
CA ASP A 1000 -10.08 4.07 -7.43
C ASP A 1000 -9.82 4.55 -5.99
N LYS A 1001 -10.78 4.27 -5.10
CA LYS A 1001 -10.70 4.70 -3.70
C LYS A 1001 -9.54 4.06 -2.92
N ALA A 1002 -9.13 2.85 -3.29
CA ALA A 1002 -8.06 2.11 -2.65
C ALA A 1002 -6.65 2.53 -3.12
N ASP A 1003 -6.54 3.34 -4.17
CA ASP A 1003 -5.24 3.78 -4.67
C ASP A 1003 -4.65 4.84 -3.73
N ASP A 1004 -3.56 4.47 -3.03
CA ASP A 1004 -2.85 5.38 -2.12
C ASP A 1004 -2.06 6.47 -2.87
N TYR A 1005 -1.84 7.62 -2.22
CA TYR A 1005 -1.12 8.76 -2.81
C TYR A 1005 0.28 8.38 -3.32
N SER A 1006 0.97 7.47 -2.63
CA SER A 1006 2.31 6.98 -3.00
C SER A 1006 2.31 6.23 -4.34
N THR A 1007 1.17 5.63 -4.72
CA THR A 1007 1.05 4.82 -5.94
C THR A 1007 0.53 5.61 -7.15
N VAL A 1008 0.05 6.83 -6.96
CA VAL A 1008 -0.62 7.64 -7.99
C VAL A 1008 0.17 7.70 -9.29
N SER A 1009 1.46 8.05 -9.25
CA SER A 1009 2.28 8.22 -10.47
C SER A 1009 2.36 6.95 -11.33
N SER A 1010 2.29 5.77 -10.72
CA SER A 1010 2.34 4.47 -11.39
C SER A 1010 0.99 4.05 -12.01
N ARG A 1011 -0.12 4.58 -11.50
CA ARG A 1011 -1.49 4.25 -11.93
C ARG A 1011 -1.97 5.15 -13.07
N LEU A 1012 -1.52 6.39 -13.10
CA LEU A 1012 -1.95 7.35 -14.10
C LEU A 1012 -1.40 7.02 -15.49
N THR A 1013 -2.21 7.30 -16.52
CA THR A 1013 -1.83 7.20 -17.93
C THR A 1013 -2.32 8.43 -18.71
N GLY A 1014 -1.87 8.60 -19.96
CA GLY A 1014 -2.33 9.66 -20.85
C GLY A 1014 -2.19 11.07 -20.28
N ASP A 1015 -3.23 11.90 -20.48
CA ASP A 1015 -3.26 13.28 -20.01
C ASP A 1015 -3.13 13.41 -18.49
N ALA A 1016 -3.73 12.48 -17.73
CA ALA A 1016 -3.66 12.50 -16.28
C ALA A 1016 -2.23 12.32 -15.79
N LYS A 1017 -1.47 11.42 -16.44
CA LYS A 1017 -0.05 11.24 -16.15
C LYS A 1017 0.76 12.47 -16.53
N GLN A 1018 0.55 13.03 -17.73
CA GLN A 1018 1.29 14.22 -18.16
C GLN A 1018 1.05 15.43 -17.24
N LEU A 1019 -0.19 15.59 -16.77
CA LEU A 1019 -0.57 16.62 -15.82
C LEU A 1019 0.11 16.40 -14.46
N ASN A 1020 0.03 15.19 -13.92
CA ASN A 1020 0.57 14.90 -12.60
C ASN A 1020 2.11 14.91 -12.58
N ASP A 1021 2.77 14.40 -13.61
CA ASP A 1021 4.24 14.42 -13.72
C ASP A 1021 4.79 15.86 -13.74
N ARG A 1022 3.98 16.85 -14.15
CA ARG A 1022 4.35 18.27 -14.21
C ARG A 1022 3.91 19.08 -13.01
N THR A 1023 2.80 18.73 -12.35
CA THR A 1023 2.20 19.59 -11.31
C THR A 1023 2.00 18.88 -9.97
N MET A 1024 2.08 17.56 -9.94
CA MET A 1024 1.71 16.69 -8.81
C MET A 1024 0.28 16.93 -8.28
N VAL A 1025 -0.59 17.57 -9.06
CA VAL A 1025 -1.93 17.98 -8.59
C VAL A 1025 -2.80 16.79 -8.18
N VAL A 1026 -2.68 15.64 -8.84
CA VAL A 1026 -3.44 14.43 -8.49
C VAL A 1026 -2.86 13.83 -7.21
N THR A 1027 -1.54 13.67 -7.13
CA THR A 1027 -0.85 13.17 -5.94
C THR A 1027 -1.18 14.02 -4.71
N ASN A 1028 -1.08 15.35 -4.83
CA ASN A 1028 -1.34 16.28 -3.74
C ASN A 1028 -2.82 16.33 -3.35
N LEU A 1029 -3.75 16.22 -4.30
CA LEU A 1029 -5.17 16.09 -3.97
C LEU A 1029 -5.44 14.81 -3.18
N VAL A 1030 -4.92 13.66 -3.64
CA VAL A 1030 -5.13 12.38 -2.96
C VAL A 1030 -4.50 12.37 -1.58
N LYS A 1031 -3.29 12.91 -1.43
CA LYS A 1031 -2.58 13.01 -0.15
C LYS A 1031 -3.32 13.89 0.87
N ALA A 1032 -4.03 14.93 0.41
CA ALA A 1032 -4.76 15.84 1.27
C ALA A 1032 -6.15 15.33 1.70
N LEU A 1033 -6.63 14.24 1.10
CA LEU A 1033 -7.97 13.68 1.33
C LEU A 1033 -7.87 12.34 2.04
N GLU A 1034 -8.78 12.12 2.99
CA GLU A 1034 -8.99 10.84 3.62
C GLU A 1034 -10.01 10.03 2.82
N ARG A 1035 -9.63 8.82 2.40
CA ARG A 1035 -10.47 7.95 1.56
C ARG A 1035 -10.33 6.51 2.02
N ASN A 1036 -11.29 5.68 1.64
CA ASN A 1036 -11.31 4.24 1.91
C ASN A 1036 -11.12 3.91 3.39
N ASN A 1037 -11.88 4.62 4.22
CA ASN A 1037 -11.86 4.53 5.67
C ASN A 1037 -13.30 4.39 6.20
N GLY A 1038 -13.43 4.22 7.52
CA GLY A 1038 -14.72 4.00 8.19
C GLY A 1038 -15.26 2.59 7.94
N ASP A 1039 -16.19 2.14 8.77
CA ASP A 1039 -16.74 0.79 8.68
C ASP A 1039 -18.26 0.84 8.84
N ASP A 1040 -18.96 0.68 7.72
CA ASP A 1040 -20.41 0.64 7.64
C ASP A 1040 -20.86 -0.19 6.41
N PRO A 1041 -21.19 -1.48 6.59
CA PRO A 1041 -21.62 -2.35 5.50
C PRO A 1041 -23.00 -1.95 4.91
N THR A 1042 -23.73 -1.03 5.55
CA THR A 1042 -25.05 -0.57 5.11
C THR A 1042 -25.00 0.67 4.21
N ALA A 1043 -23.80 1.23 3.97
CA ALA A 1043 -23.57 2.38 3.11
C ALA A 1043 -23.67 1.98 1.62
N THR A 1044 -24.78 2.34 0.96
CA THR A 1044 -25.12 1.82 -0.38
C THR A 1044 -24.29 2.39 -1.55
N TRP A 1045 -23.48 3.43 -1.32
CA TRP A 1045 -22.60 4.01 -2.34
C TRP A 1045 -21.22 3.35 -2.38
N VAL A 1046 -20.94 2.40 -1.48
CA VAL A 1046 -19.73 1.57 -1.46
C VAL A 1046 -20.12 0.10 -1.27
N SER A 1047 -19.30 -0.83 -1.74
CA SER A 1047 -19.61 -2.27 -1.68
C SER A 1047 -18.85 -3.04 -0.59
N ASP A 1048 -17.85 -2.43 0.03
CA ASP A 1048 -16.88 -3.05 0.95
C ASP A 1048 -16.98 -2.50 2.39
N GLY A 1049 -18.01 -1.70 2.69
CA GLY A 1049 -18.21 -1.06 3.98
C GLY A 1049 -17.33 0.17 4.28
N GLN A 1050 -16.31 0.44 3.45
CA GLN A 1050 -15.40 1.59 3.64
C GLN A 1050 -16.03 2.88 3.09
N TRP A 1051 -16.97 3.41 3.85
CA TRP A 1051 -17.91 4.47 3.44
C TRP A 1051 -17.31 5.88 3.50
N TYR A 1052 -16.36 6.13 4.41
CA TYR A 1052 -15.81 7.45 4.66
C TYR A 1052 -14.83 7.83 3.57
N ASN A 1053 -15.30 8.67 2.66
CA ASN A 1053 -14.55 9.15 1.51
C ASN A 1053 -14.76 10.66 1.37
N GLU A 1054 -13.70 11.40 1.62
CA GLU A 1054 -13.71 12.85 1.47
C GLU A 1054 -13.70 13.25 -0.01
N ALA A 1055 -14.68 14.06 -0.37
CA ALA A 1055 -14.87 14.59 -1.71
C ALA A 1055 -14.53 16.08 -1.77
N PHE A 1056 -14.05 16.50 -2.94
CA PHE A 1056 -13.75 17.89 -3.23
C PHE A 1056 -14.00 18.15 -4.71
N ASP A 1057 -14.65 19.26 -5.03
CA ASP A 1057 -15.04 19.60 -6.41
C ASP A 1057 -13.87 19.99 -7.30
N GLY A 1058 -12.69 20.16 -6.72
CA GLY A 1058 -11.44 20.04 -7.43
C GLY A 1058 -10.70 21.32 -7.69
N ILE A 1059 -9.54 21.15 -8.34
CA ILE A 1059 -8.62 22.20 -8.74
C ILE A 1059 -8.48 22.12 -10.26
N VAL A 1060 -8.43 23.29 -10.91
CA VAL A 1060 -8.18 23.37 -12.35
C VAL A 1060 -6.70 23.67 -12.59
N VAL A 1061 -6.10 23.03 -13.59
CA VAL A 1061 -4.81 23.42 -14.15
C VAL A 1061 -5.02 23.79 -15.61
N VAL A 1062 -4.60 24.99 -15.99
CA VAL A 1062 -4.56 25.42 -17.38
C VAL A 1062 -3.20 25.12 -17.97
N ARG A 1063 -3.18 24.45 -19.12
CA ARG A 1063 -2.02 24.33 -19.99
C ARG A 1063 -2.10 25.40 -21.06
N LYS A 1064 -1.09 26.27 -21.11
CA LYS A 1064 -0.89 27.28 -22.15
C LYS A 1064 0.34 26.91 -22.95
N ALA A 1065 0.28 27.05 -24.28
CA ALA A 1065 1.39 26.71 -25.15
C ALA A 1065 1.55 27.74 -26.28
N THR A 1066 2.77 28.22 -26.45
CA THR A 1066 3.17 29.07 -27.58
C THR A 1066 4.28 28.38 -28.35
N THR A 1067 4.14 28.25 -29.65
CA THR A 1067 5.17 27.72 -30.54
C THR A 1067 5.76 28.85 -31.38
N LEU A 1068 7.07 29.02 -31.30
CA LEU A 1068 7.85 29.96 -32.09
C LEU A 1068 8.51 29.21 -33.24
N THR A 1069 8.48 29.77 -34.44
CA THR A 1069 9.36 29.34 -35.53
C THR A 1069 10.57 30.24 -35.49
N VAL A 1070 11.77 29.67 -35.41
CA VAL A 1070 13.03 30.41 -35.32
C VAL A 1070 13.94 30.07 -36.48
N GLY A 1071 14.82 31.00 -36.84
CA GLY A 1071 15.79 30.84 -37.94
C GLY A 1071 16.25 32.18 -38.48
N LEU A 1072 16.95 32.19 -39.60
CA LEU A 1072 17.44 33.40 -40.27
C LEU A 1072 16.32 34.03 -41.12
N ASN A 1073 15.98 35.29 -40.84
CA ASN A 1073 14.90 36.01 -41.52
C ASN A 1073 15.39 37.28 -42.25
N LYS A 1074 16.08 38.20 -41.55
CA LYS A 1074 16.35 39.54 -42.06
C LYS A 1074 17.82 39.96 -41.88
N PRO A 1075 18.76 39.51 -42.75
CA PRO A 1075 18.51 38.86 -44.05
C PRO A 1075 18.56 37.32 -43.98
N GLY A 1076 17.59 36.61 -44.57
CA GLY A 1076 17.48 35.14 -44.50
C GLY A 1076 18.66 34.31 -45.04
N ILE A 1077 19.67 34.97 -45.59
CA ILE A 1077 21.00 34.40 -45.90
C ILE A 1077 22.04 35.30 -45.24
N ARG A 1078 22.89 34.71 -44.39
CA ARG A 1078 24.04 35.40 -43.80
C ARG A 1078 25.30 35.06 -44.60
N SER A 1079 26.19 36.02 -44.83
CA SER A 1079 27.40 35.86 -45.62
C SER A 1079 28.59 36.56 -44.96
N ALA A 1080 29.72 35.85 -44.93
CA ALA A 1080 30.98 36.38 -44.42
C ALA A 1080 32.16 35.74 -45.16
N VAL A 1081 33.34 36.32 -44.99
CA VAL A 1081 34.61 35.82 -45.52
C VAL A 1081 35.24 34.90 -44.47
N LEU A 1082 35.68 33.71 -44.85
CA LEU A 1082 36.43 32.83 -43.97
C LEU A 1082 37.77 33.48 -43.61
N ASP A 1083 38.07 33.65 -42.32
CA ASP A 1083 39.29 34.32 -41.86
C ASP A 1083 40.56 33.59 -42.36
N PRO A 1084 41.43 34.23 -43.17
CA PRO A 1084 42.68 33.61 -43.63
C PRO A 1084 43.61 33.20 -42.50
N LYS A 1085 43.48 33.80 -41.30
CA LYS A 1085 44.28 33.42 -40.12
C LYS A 1085 43.89 32.06 -39.54
N LEU A 1086 42.77 31.47 -39.96
CA LEU A 1086 42.37 30.11 -39.55
C LEU A 1086 43.03 29.01 -40.40
N CYS A 1087 43.84 29.37 -41.40
CA CYS A 1087 44.58 28.40 -42.20
C CYS A 1087 45.75 27.79 -41.37
N PRO A 1088 45.98 26.46 -41.45
CA PRO A 1088 47.19 25.85 -40.93
C PRO A 1088 48.46 26.45 -41.59
N PRO A 1089 49.64 26.37 -40.94
CA PRO A 1089 50.86 26.95 -41.47
C PRO A 1089 51.30 26.28 -42.78
N ASN A 1090 51.77 27.10 -43.73
CA ASN A 1090 52.24 26.69 -45.05
C ASN A 1090 53.73 27.05 -45.22
N SER A 1091 54.57 26.10 -45.65
CA SER A 1091 56.01 26.29 -45.89
C SER A 1091 56.40 26.54 -47.36
N GLY A 1092 55.44 26.66 -48.28
CA GLY A 1092 55.67 26.98 -49.69
C GLY A 1092 54.74 26.24 -50.67
N LYS A 1093 54.88 26.50 -51.98
CA LYS A 1093 53.97 25.98 -53.03
C LYS A 1093 53.82 24.45 -53.05
N SER A 1094 54.86 23.70 -52.66
CA SER A 1094 54.79 22.23 -52.57
C SER A 1094 53.93 21.73 -51.41
N ASP A 1095 53.83 22.50 -50.32
CA ASP A 1095 53.08 22.18 -49.08
C ASP A 1095 51.58 22.52 -49.20
N MET A 1096 51.13 23.15 -50.28
CA MET A 1096 49.72 23.49 -50.47
C MET A 1096 48.81 22.25 -50.46
N PHE A 1097 47.72 22.32 -49.70
CA PHE A 1097 46.77 21.24 -49.45
C PHE A 1097 47.40 20.00 -48.79
N SER A 1098 48.43 20.16 -47.95
CA SER A 1098 48.98 19.06 -47.14
C SER A 1098 48.30 18.91 -45.79
N LYS A 1099 47.75 20.01 -45.24
CA LYS A 1099 47.13 20.09 -43.92
C LYS A 1099 45.77 20.76 -44.01
N ALA A 1100 44.86 20.40 -43.10
CA ALA A 1100 43.58 21.05 -42.96
C ALA A 1100 43.10 21.01 -41.50
N PHE A 1101 42.27 21.99 -41.14
CA PHE A 1101 41.49 22.00 -39.90
C PHE A 1101 40.02 21.71 -40.21
N LEU A 1102 39.32 21.01 -39.31
CA LEU A 1102 37.88 20.80 -39.40
C LEU A 1102 37.15 22.05 -38.90
N SER A 1103 36.10 22.49 -39.60
CA SER A 1103 35.25 23.59 -39.14
C SER A 1103 33.77 23.30 -39.38
N GLN A 1104 32.95 23.83 -38.47
CA GLN A 1104 31.49 23.79 -38.50
C GLN A 1104 30.94 25.04 -37.82
N PHE A 1105 29.71 25.41 -38.17
CA PHE A 1105 28.93 26.42 -37.48
C PHE A 1105 27.85 25.76 -36.64
N ARG A 1106 27.55 26.34 -35.48
CA ARG A 1106 26.39 25.97 -34.64
C ARG A 1106 25.93 27.16 -33.81
N LEU A 1107 24.82 27.07 -33.09
CA LEU A 1107 24.44 28.13 -32.16
C LEU A 1107 25.34 28.18 -30.93
N ASP A 1108 25.40 29.33 -30.29
CA ASP A 1108 25.95 29.48 -28.96
C ASP A 1108 25.04 28.75 -27.95
N GLU A 1109 25.63 28.32 -26.84
CA GLU A 1109 24.92 27.78 -25.69
C GLU A 1109 24.37 28.90 -24.79
N LYS A 1110 24.72 30.16 -25.04
CA LYS A 1110 24.25 31.34 -24.30
C LYS A 1110 23.82 32.47 -25.22
N SER A 1111 22.67 33.05 -24.91
CA SER A 1111 22.23 34.30 -25.53
C SER A 1111 23.04 35.49 -25.03
N SER A 1112 23.14 36.52 -25.86
CA SER A 1112 23.87 37.75 -25.56
C SER A 1112 22.99 38.87 -25.01
N THR A 1113 21.70 38.60 -24.75
CA THR A 1113 20.79 39.55 -24.08
C THR A 1113 21.19 39.78 -22.61
N ALA A 1114 20.85 40.95 -22.08
CA ALA A 1114 21.10 41.30 -20.68
C ALA A 1114 20.37 40.35 -19.71
N THR A 1115 19.18 39.84 -20.08
CA THR A 1115 18.39 38.92 -19.25
C THR A 1115 19.06 37.55 -19.06
N ALA A 1116 19.90 37.13 -20.01
CA ALA A 1116 20.66 35.88 -19.97
C ALA A 1116 22.04 36.04 -19.30
N GLN A 1117 22.47 37.26 -18.97
CA GLN A 1117 23.78 37.51 -18.38
C GLN A 1117 23.89 36.86 -16.99
N GLY A 1118 24.95 36.08 -16.76
CA GLY A 1118 25.17 35.35 -15.51
C GLY A 1118 24.31 34.09 -15.35
N LYS A 1119 23.43 33.79 -16.30
CA LYS A 1119 22.60 32.57 -16.31
C LYS A 1119 23.38 31.36 -16.86
N ALA A 1120 22.90 30.16 -16.53
CA ALA A 1120 23.49 28.91 -16.99
C ALA A 1120 23.28 28.71 -18.52
N PRO A 1121 24.14 27.94 -19.21
CA PRO A 1121 23.93 27.58 -20.61
C PRO A 1121 22.53 27.01 -20.88
N GLY A 1122 21.93 27.39 -22.01
CA GLY A 1122 20.59 27.01 -22.41
C GLY A 1122 19.47 27.77 -21.70
N PHE A 1123 19.77 28.80 -20.88
CA PHE A 1123 18.72 29.68 -20.33
C PHE A 1123 17.82 30.21 -21.45
N ILE A 1124 16.51 30.11 -21.26
CA ILE A 1124 15.50 30.59 -22.23
C ILE A 1124 14.54 31.61 -21.62
N GLY A 1125 14.41 31.70 -20.30
CA GLY A 1125 13.53 32.68 -19.66
C GLY A 1125 13.24 32.31 -18.22
N THR A 1126 12.63 33.22 -17.46
CA THR A 1126 12.26 33.00 -16.07
C THR A 1126 10.75 32.90 -15.93
N PHE A 1127 10.27 31.82 -15.33
CA PHE A 1127 8.86 31.63 -14.99
C PHE A 1127 8.69 31.65 -13.46
N LYS A 1128 7.91 32.61 -12.95
CA LYS A 1128 7.63 32.77 -11.50
C LYS A 1128 8.89 32.70 -10.62
N GLY A 1129 9.99 33.31 -11.08
CA GLY A 1129 11.27 33.34 -10.37
C GLY A 1129 12.18 32.12 -10.59
N LYS A 1130 11.74 31.11 -11.35
CA LYS A 1130 12.56 29.95 -11.73
C LYS A 1130 13.09 30.09 -13.15
N ASP A 1131 14.39 29.99 -13.31
CA ASP A 1131 15.05 29.98 -14.62
C ASP A 1131 14.75 28.66 -15.34
N ILE A 1132 14.23 28.77 -16.57
CA ILE A 1132 13.96 27.64 -17.45
C ILE A 1132 15.09 27.52 -18.46
N ARG A 1133 15.42 26.28 -18.81
CA ARG A 1133 16.49 25.96 -19.77
C ARG A 1133 15.92 25.18 -20.95
N LEU A 1134 16.30 25.57 -22.16
CA LEU A 1134 16.10 24.83 -23.38
C LEU A 1134 17.25 23.80 -23.53
N PRO A 1135 16.97 22.49 -23.46
CA PRO A 1135 18.00 21.47 -23.61
C PRO A 1135 18.66 21.55 -24.97
N GLU A 1136 19.98 21.40 -25.00
CA GLU A 1136 20.76 21.32 -26.25
C GLU A 1136 20.47 22.49 -27.21
N MET A 1137 20.20 23.68 -26.66
CA MET A 1137 19.90 24.90 -27.42
C MET A 1137 20.88 25.14 -28.57
N GLN A 1138 22.16 24.86 -28.33
CA GLN A 1138 23.24 25.05 -29.29
C GLN A 1138 23.15 24.13 -30.54
N ASP A 1139 22.40 23.02 -30.44
CA ASP A 1139 22.25 21.98 -31.47
C ASP A 1139 21.02 22.22 -32.36
N MET A 1140 20.19 23.19 -32.01
CA MET A 1140 19.03 23.59 -32.81
C MET A 1140 19.42 24.02 -34.24
N TYR A 1141 20.61 24.60 -34.41
CA TYR A 1141 21.23 24.83 -35.70
C TYR A 1141 22.67 24.36 -35.75
N GLN A 1142 23.00 23.52 -36.72
CA GLN A 1142 24.38 23.16 -37.03
C GLN A 1142 24.60 22.95 -38.53
N SER A 1143 25.79 23.31 -39.00
CA SER A 1143 26.19 23.15 -40.40
C SER A 1143 26.85 21.80 -40.64
N LYS A 1144 26.93 21.42 -41.92
CA LYS A 1144 27.85 20.38 -42.37
C LYS A 1144 29.29 20.69 -41.96
N LYS A 1145 30.09 19.63 -41.92
CA LYS A 1145 31.54 19.69 -41.81
C LYS A 1145 32.15 20.27 -43.09
N PHE A 1146 33.12 21.15 -42.90
CA PHE A 1146 34.00 21.60 -43.96
C PHE A 1146 35.43 21.74 -43.44
N TYR A 1147 36.39 21.88 -44.34
CA TYR A 1147 37.80 21.84 -44.01
C TYR A 1147 38.53 23.08 -44.51
N ILE A 1148 39.31 23.68 -43.63
CA ILE A 1148 40.12 24.87 -43.89
C ILE A 1148 41.54 24.40 -44.23
N PRO A 1149 41.99 24.46 -45.49
CA PRO A 1149 43.32 24.01 -45.89
C PRO A 1149 44.40 25.03 -45.50
N ASN A 1150 45.67 24.63 -45.55
CA ASN A 1150 46.83 25.53 -45.43
C ASN A 1150 47.04 26.43 -46.66
N VAL A 1151 45.95 26.97 -47.22
CA VAL A 1151 45.89 27.73 -48.46
C VAL A 1151 44.81 28.81 -48.32
N ASN A 1152 45.12 30.03 -48.77
CA ASN A 1152 44.15 31.11 -48.89
C ASN A 1152 43.78 31.38 -50.38
N VAL A 1153 42.78 32.21 -50.64
CA VAL A 1153 42.34 32.57 -52.00
C VAL A 1153 43.42 33.30 -52.80
N GLN A 1154 44.32 34.04 -52.14
CA GLN A 1154 45.43 34.73 -52.82
C GLN A 1154 46.51 33.75 -53.29
N ASP A 1155 46.72 32.64 -52.59
CA ASP A 1155 47.68 31.60 -52.97
C ASP A 1155 47.23 30.79 -54.21
N LEU A 1156 45.94 30.86 -54.55
CA LEU A 1156 45.31 30.14 -55.66
C LEU A 1156 45.23 30.94 -56.97
N ASN A 1157 45.50 32.25 -56.89
CA ASN A 1157 45.68 33.13 -58.04
C ASN A 1157 47.16 33.20 -58.42
#